data_AF-A0A7V5PXX5-F1
#
_entry.id   AF-A0A7V5PXX5-F1
#
_cell.length_a   1.000
_cell.length_b   1.000
_cell.length_c   1.000
_cell.angle_alpha   90.00
_cell.angle_beta   90.00
_cell.angle_gamma   90.00
#
_symmetry.space_group_name_H-M   'P 1'
#
loop_
_entity.id
_entity.type
_entity.pdbx_description
1 polymer ?
#
loop_
_entity_poly.entity_id
_entity_poly.type
_entity_poly.pdbx_seq_one_letter_code
_entity_poly.pdbx_strand_id
1 'polypeptide(L)'
;PDDPDADRWNTLRKNYIHRLRRNSRAAIELWPSQITAAERAIDPADDLVVALPTSAGKTRIAEMCILRALASNKRVIYVTPLRALSAQVERDLSDTFVPLGFSVSSLYGSAGILAADTDTLRTEEIVVSTPEKLDFALRNDPTIIDDVGLIVLDEGHMLGPGEREVRYEALVQRLLRRDDAGDRRIVCLSALFPETEKMTDLVAWIRRDRPGEPVHSEWRPTRQRFGWIQWEGRAARLQVRVEEEESYVPRFVEAKPPPSGSRRKNPFPQNKNELTLAAAWQFASQGKDVMIYCTRRDSVETLGKLILKCGNQGVLSRLGDVTPRIREVMATGKEWLGPNHPAVRCLEYGVVLHHGGLPRQFLSEVERLLRSGACRVTVASPTLAQGLNLSASVLLVPSIWRNQEIISPMEFANVAGRAGRAFVDLEGLVLHVIWDKPRKRKREWEELVAQAKASEIESGLLRLAALLFERIARAADVSIEEVIEYVTGHGEAWDYTELASERTEVSESEWERDVASLDAAILGLLDVETAIDEIERQLDVVLDGSLFTRQLARQEARIQDLIRRFLAVRAKLIWSRTTTAQRRGYHVAGLGLRGGRFLDEHMEELVGALLTAETMIDDGDETSAADAIVQFAGLVFQTVPFRPTKMPDAWRDALHAWISGRPAAEVVDIGGEEGVDFFQDAVMYRLAWAMEAVRVHATTIGHDGADNIRGLAAMAVEAGSANPSVISLLRSGLNSRDVAKAAVESTGANFVDRTGMLGWLESDEVQARSGQEDWPTPEGRSTWLRFIETIRQGNRVRWRRSRQTVHVDWFDPASPPEPGSYVVLETIDQQAWVLQPDFTPLGRLISPLERSRNDIVEARVGQQPGTVHIEYFGPRSVRWGNG
;
A
#
# COMPACT_ATOMS: atom_id res chain seq x y z
N PRO A 1 23.87 3.89 -29.16
CA PRO A 1 23.31 5.06 -29.87
C PRO A 1 23.82 6.34 -29.21
N ASP A 2 23.97 7.42 -29.98
CA ASP A 2 24.21 8.76 -29.44
C ASP A 2 22.98 9.19 -28.63
N ASP A 3 22.95 8.77 -27.37
CA ASP A 3 21.91 9.12 -26.41
C ASP A 3 22.15 10.57 -25.99
N PRO A 4 21.28 11.53 -26.37
CA PRO A 4 21.46 12.95 -26.03
C PRO A 4 21.48 13.17 -24.51
N ASP A 5 20.98 12.21 -23.72
CA ASP A 5 20.97 12.23 -22.27
C ASP A 5 22.13 11.43 -21.64
N ALA A 6 23.08 10.91 -22.44
CA ALA A 6 24.11 9.98 -21.97
C ALA A 6 24.91 10.51 -20.76
N ASP A 7 25.30 11.78 -20.78
CA ASP A 7 26.07 12.41 -19.70
C ASP A 7 25.25 12.55 -18.41
N ARG A 8 23.97 12.93 -18.54
CA ARG A 8 23.05 13.03 -17.42
C ARG A 8 22.75 11.66 -16.84
N TRP A 9 22.46 10.68 -17.68
CA TRP A 9 22.27 9.28 -17.29
C TRP A 9 23.50 8.74 -16.55
N ASN A 10 24.70 8.91 -17.11
CA ASN A 10 25.94 8.45 -16.49
C ASN A 10 26.16 9.08 -15.11
N THR A 11 25.88 10.38 -14.98
CA THR A 11 25.99 11.11 -13.72
C THR A 11 25.00 10.61 -12.68
N LEU A 12 23.72 10.50 -13.05
CA LEU A 12 22.65 10.03 -12.17
C LEU A 12 22.85 8.57 -11.75
N ARG A 13 23.24 7.71 -12.69
CA ARG A 13 23.60 6.31 -12.44
C ARG A 13 24.74 6.20 -11.43
N LYS A 14 25.82 6.97 -11.58
CA LYS A 14 26.92 7.00 -10.61
C LYS A 14 26.42 7.43 -9.23
N ASN A 15 25.62 8.49 -9.15
CA ASN A 15 25.09 9.01 -7.88
C ASN A 15 24.13 8.02 -7.22
N TYR A 16 23.30 7.34 -8.00
CA TYR A 16 22.41 6.28 -7.53
C TYR A 16 23.20 5.12 -6.94
N ILE A 17 24.19 4.57 -7.65
CA ILE A 17 25.06 3.50 -7.13
C ILE A 17 25.75 3.93 -5.84
N HIS A 18 26.25 5.17 -5.77
CA HIS A 18 26.80 5.73 -4.55
C HIS A 18 25.75 5.73 -3.43
N ARG A 19 24.55 6.26 -3.67
CA ARG A 19 23.47 6.29 -2.68
C ARG A 19 23.17 4.91 -2.10
N LEU A 20 23.22 3.85 -2.91
CA LEU A 20 23.01 2.46 -2.46
C LEU A 20 24.11 1.97 -1.52
N ARG A 21 25.36 2.40 -1.70
CA ARG A 21 26.48 2.05 -0.80
C ARG A 21 26.27 2.54 0.64
N ARG A 22 25.47 3.59 0.84
CA ARG A 22 25.17 4.14 2.18
C ARG A 22 24.17 3.28 2.97
N ASN A 23 23.42 2.41 2.33
CA ASN A 23 22.45 1.57 3.04
C ASN A 23 23.17 0.63 3.99
N SER A 24 22.55 0.31 5.14
CA SER A 24 23.11 -0.62 6.14
C SER A 24 23.49 -1.99 5.54
N ARG A 25 22.81 -2.37 4.45
CA ARG A 25 23.22 -3.44 3.53
C ARG A 25 23.42 -2.82 2.15
N ALA A 26 24.67 -2.70 1.72
CA ALA A 26 25.03 -2.15 0.42
C ALA A 26 24.71 -3.14 -0.72
N ALA A 27 23.44 -3.15 -1.17
CA ALA A 27 22.98 -3.97 -2.29
C ALA A 27 23.28 -3.27 -3.63
N ILE A 28 24.55 -3.32 -4.04
CA ILE A 28 25.06 -2.71 -5.30
C ILE A 28 25.08 -3.68 -6.48
N GLU A 29 25.08 -4.98 -6.21
CA GLU A 29 25.01 -6.03 -7.24
C GLU A 29 23.56 -6.36 -7.57
N LEU A 30 23.33 -6.79 -8.80
CA LEU A 30 22.04 -7.29 -9.25
C LEU A 30 21.97 -8.80 -9.05
N TRP A 31 20.81 -9.28 -8.61
CA TRP A 31 20.51 -10.70 -8.60
C TRP A 31 20.31 -11.25 -10.01
N PRO A 32 20.48 -12.57 -10.21
CA PRO A 32 20.20 -13.22 -11.50
C PRO A 32 18.81 -12.88 -12.07
N SER A 33 17.79 -12.80 -11.20
CA SER A 33 16.42 -12.41 -11.56
C SER A 33 16.29 -10.98 -12.11
N GLN A 34 17.29 -10.11 -11.89
CA GLN A 34 17.25 -8.70 -12.23
C GLN A 34 18.06 -8.37 -13.48
N ILE A 35 18.96 -9.23 -13.94
CA ILE A 35 19.92 -8.92 -15.02
C ILE A 35 19.19 -8.60 -16.33
N THR A 36 18.33 -9.51 -16.80
CA THR A 36 17.56 -9.31 -18.04
C THR A 36 16.66 -8.07 -17.96
N ALA A 37 16.02 -7.84 -16.81
CA ALA A 37 15.20 -6.65 -16.61
C ALA A 37 16.05 -5.37 -16.62
N ALA A 38 17.24 -5.39 -16.03
CA ALA A 38 18.13 -4.24 -15.96
C ALA A 38 18.63 -3.81 -17.35
N GLU A 39 18.94 -4.76 -18.22
CA GLU A 39 19.33 -4.51 -19.62
C GLU A 39 18.22 -3.85 -20.42
N ARG A 40 16.95 -4.20 -20.13
CA ARG A 40 15.79 -3.62 -20.81
C ARG A 40 15.28 -2.34 -20.13
N ALA A 41 15.52 -2.18 -18.83
CA ALA A 41 15.12 -1.01 -18.06
C ALA A 41 15.74 0.29 -18.58
N ILE A 42 16.89 0.22 -19.25
CA ILE A 42 17.56 1.40 -19.83
C ILE A 42 16.97 1.87 -21.16
N ASP A 43 16.17 1.04 -21.84
CA ASP A 43 15.46 1.42 -23.05
C ASP A 43 14.12 2.08 -22.70
N PRO A 44 13.95 3.40 -22.93
CA PRO A 44 12.71 4.10 -22.60
C PRO A 44 11.53 3.70 -23.51
N ALA A 45 11.77 3.04 -24.66
CA ALA A 45 10.72 2.62 -25.58
C ALA A 45 10.15 1.22 -25.29
N ASP A 46 10.78 0.46 -24.39
CA ASP A 46 10.41 -0.92 -24.09
C ASP A 46 9.42 -1.01 -22.91
N ASP A 47 8.14 -1.19 -23.20
CA ASP A 47 7.09 -1.44 -22.18
C ASP A 47 7.34 -2.79 -21.50
N LEU A 48 7.58 -2.83 -20.18
CA LEU A 48 8.03 -4.04 -19.50
C LEU A 48 6.91 -4.75 -18.75
N VAL A 49 6.88 -6.07 -18.87
CA VAL A 49 6.15 -6.95 -17.94
C VAL A 49 7.17 -7.79 -17.20
N VAL A 50 7.21 -7.66 -15.87
CA VAL A 50 8.20 -8.30 -14.99
C VAL A 50 7.48 -9.26 -14.07
N ALA A 51 7.60 -10.56 -14.33
CA ALA A 51 6.99 -11.62 -13.55
C ALA A 51 8.06 -12.31 -12.70
N LEU A 52 8.22 -11.85 -11.47
CA LEU A 52 9.23 -12.34 -10.54
C LEU A 52 8.61 -12.72 -9.19
N PRO A 53 9.19 -13.71 -8.48
CA PRO A 53 8.81 -14.00 -7.10
C PRO A 53 8.87 -12.79 -6.19
N THR A 54 8.03 -12.79 -5.15
CA THR A 54 8.19 -11.87 -4.02
C THR A 54 9.60 -12.00 -3.46
N SER A 55 10.23 -10.86 -3.11
CA SER A 55 11.64 -10.75 -2.69
C SER A 55 12.71 -11.01 -3.76
N ALA A 56 12.37 -11.27 -5.03
CA ALA A 56 13.36 -11.38 -6.13
C ALA A 56 13.79 -10.03 -6.73
N GLY A 57 13.36 -8.92 -6.12
CA GLY A 57 13.93 -7.60 -6.36
C GLY A 57 13.23 -6.73 -7.42
N LYS A 58 11.90 -6.87 -7.56
CA LYS A 58 11.06 -6.05 -8.47
C LYS A 58 11.23 -4.54 -8.27
N THR A 59 11.29 -4.08 -7.02
CA THR A 59 11.48 -2.65 -6.70
C THR A 59 12.75 -2.07 -7.31
N ARG A 60 13.86 -2.82 -7.32
CA ARG A 60 15.12 -2.37 -7.93
C ARG A 60 14.98 -2.16 -9.44
N ILE A 61 14.21 -3.00 -10.12
CA ILE A 61 13.92 -2.87 -11.56
C ILE A 61 13.12 -1.60 -11.82
N ALA A 62 12.10 -1.33 -10.99
CA ALA A 62 11.37 -0.06 -11.07
C ALA A 62 12.30 1.13 -10.83
N GLU A 63 13.13 1.14 -9.79
CA GLU A 63 14.09 2.22 -9.53
C GLU A 63 14.99 2.50 -10.74
N MET A 64 15.43 1.47 -11.48
CA MET A 64 16.22 1.66 -12.71
C MET A 64 15.42 2.31 -13.85
N CYS A 65 14.16 1.90 -14.03
CA CYS A 65 13.25 2.52 -15.01
C CYS A 65 12.99 4.00 -14.66
N ILE A 66 12.73 4.28 -13.38
CA ILE A 66 12.52 5.64 -12.84
C ILE A 66 13.76 6.49 -13.09
N LEU A 67 14.95 5.98 -12.75
CA LEU A 67 16.20 6.70 -12.96
C LEU A 67 16.41 7.04 -14.44
N ARG A 68 16.03 6.15 -15.36
CA ARG A 68 16.12 6.39 -16.80
C ARG A 68 15.14 7.47 -17.26
N ALA A 69 13.90 7.42 -16.81
CA ALA A 69 12.88 8.45 -17.11
C ALA A 69 13.33 9.84 -16.62
N LEU A 70 13.82 9.93 -15.38
CA LEU A 70 14.32 11.18 -14.79
C LEU A 70 15.59 11.71 -15.47
N ALA A 71 16.42 10.81 -16.01
CA ALA A 71 17.57 11.20 -16.83
C ALA A 71 17.13 11.91 -18.12
N SER A 72 15.96 11.55 -18.66
CA SER A 72 15.34 12.16 -19.85
C SER A 72 14.34 13.28 -19.52
N ASN A 73 14.40 13.86 -18.32
CA ASN A 73 13.49 14.93 -17.86
C ASN A 73 12.00 14.56 -17.90
N LYS A 74 11.66 13.28 -17.77
CA LYS A 74 10.27 12.84 -17.72
C LYS A 74 9.83 12.57 -16.30
N ARG A 75 8.58 12.97 -16.00
CA ARG A 75 7.94 12.68 -14.71
C ARG A 75 7.47 11.23 -14.66
N VAL A 76 7.29 10.74 -13.44
CA VAL A 76 7.00 9.34 -13.13
C VAL A 76 5.76 9.24 -12.26
N ILE A 77 4.87 8.32 -12.60
CA ILE A 77 3.80 7.88 -11.70
C ILE A 77 4.04 6.41 -11.32
N TYR A 78 3.98 6.12 -10.02
CA TYR A 78 4.05 4.76 -9.49
C TYR A 78 2.70 4.41 -8.88
N VAL A 79 2.02 3.41 -9.45
CA VAL A 79 0.71 2.94 -9.01
C VAL A 79 0.86 1.68 -8.18
N THR A 80 0.36 1.71 -6.94
CA THR A 80 0.34 0.54 -6.04
C THR A 80 -1.11 0.18 -5.67
N PRO A 81 -1.47 -1.11 -5.52
CA PRO A 81 -2.85 -1.54 -5.25
C PRO A 81 -3.42 -1.06 -3.91
N LEU A 82 -2.59 -0.79 -2.90
CA LEU A 82 -3.02 -0.48 -1.54
C LEU A 82 -2.29 0.73 -0.98
N ARG A 83 -3.00 1.57 -0.20
CA ARG A 83 -2.43 2.78 0.43
C ARG A 83 -1.23 2.50 1.34
N ALA A 84 -1.26 1.40 2.10
CA ALA A 84 -0.15 1.01 2.97
C ALA A 84 1.12 0.72 2.15
N LEU A 85 0.95 0.10 0.99
CA LEU A 85 2.02 -0.14 0.03
C LEU A 85 2.47 1.18 -0.63
N SER A 86 1.55 2.08 -0.98
CA SER A 86 1.89 3.43 -1.47
C SER A 86 2.79 4.18 -0.50
N ALA A 87 2.43 4.21 0.79
CA ALA A 87 3.22 4.86 1.83
C ALA A 87 4.60 4.20 2.04
N GLN A 88 4.70 2.90 1.79
CA GLN A 88 5.99 2.23 1.79
C GLN A 88 6.82 2.63 0.57
N VAL A 89 6.26 2.53 -0.63
CA VAL A 89 6.96 2.85 -1.88
C VAL A 89 7.40 4.30 -1.90
N GLU A 90 6.56 5.23 -1.46
CA GLU A 90 6.93 6.65 -1.32
C GLU A 90 8.15 6.82 -0.41
N ARG A 91 8.18 6.15 0.75
CA ARG A 91 9.36 6.19 1.63
C ARG A 91 10.58 5.57 0.95
N ASP A 92 10.45 4.40 0.33
CA ASP A 92 11.58 3.72 -0.30
C ASP A 92 12.14 4.57 -1.47
N LEU A 93 11.27 5.11 -2.32
CA LEU A 93 11.65 6.01 -3.42
C LEU A 93 12.21 7.34 -2.90
N SER A 94 11.62 7.92 -1.86
CA SER A 94 12.13 9.15 -1.27
C SER A 94 13.54 8.96 -0.69
N ASP A 95 13.85 7.76 -0.17
CA ASP A 95 15.15 7.44 0.40
C ASP A 95 16.21 7.33 -0.70
N THR A 96 15.79 6.88 -1.87
CA THR A 96 16.61 6.72 -3.06
C THR A 96 16.78 8.03 -3.82
N PHE A 97 15.71 8.74 -4.17
CA PHE A 97 15.68 9.79 -5.19
C PHE A 97 15.79 11.23 -4.66
N VAL A 98 15.29 11.54 -3.46
CA VAL A 98 15.47 12.90 -2.89
C VAL A 98 16.95 13.24 -2.69
N PRO A 99 17.81 12.32 -2.21
CA PRO A 99 19.26 12.50 -2.23
C PRO A 99 19.86 12.82 -3.60
N LEU A 100 19.28 12.30 -4.68
CA LEU A 100 19.72 12.56 -6.05
C LEU A 100 19.25 13.93 -6.56
N GLY A 101 18.37 14.59 -5.81
CA GLY A 101 17.84 15.93 -6.09
C GLY A 101 16.48 15.94 -6.75
N PHE A 102 15.75 14.82 -6.71
CA PHE A 102 14.41 14.72 -7.27
C PHE A 102 13.33 14.84 -6.20
N SER A 103 12.19 15.40 -6.57
CA SER A 103 11.04 15.49 -5.68
C SER A 103 10.22 14.19 -5.70
N VAL A 104 9.74 13.77 -4.54
CA VAL A 104 8.92 12.56 -4.38
C VAL A 104 7.77 12.91 -3.46
N SER A 105 6.56 12.67 -3.94
CA SER A 105 5.33 12.90 -3.18
C SER A 105 4.34 11.78 -3.47
N SER A 106 3.18 11.88 -2.84
CA SER A 106 2.17 10.84 -2.92
C SER A 106 0.75 11.36 -2.97
N LEU A 107 -0.09 10.54 -3.59
CA LEU A 107 -1.53 10.71 -3.73
C LEU A 107 -2.20 9.42 -3.23
N TYR A 108 -2.09 9.19 -1.93
CA TYR A 108 -2.81 8.11 -1.25
C TYR A 108 -3.49 8.68 0.01
N GLY A 109 -4.80 8.47 0.14
CA GLY A 109 -5.64 9.18 1.13
C GLY A 109 -7.12 8.97 0.81
N SER A 110 -8.05 9.30 1.71
CA SER A 110 -9.50 9.13 1.45
C SER A 110 -9.95 10.06 0.34
N ALA A 111 -11.06 9.70 -0.29
CA ALA A 111 -11.31 9.96 -1.69
C ALA A 111 -11.45 11.45 -2.04
N GLY A 112 -11.04 11.76 -3.28
CA GLY A 112 -11.03 13.09 -3.87
C GLY A 112 -9.65 13.62 -4.19
N ILE A 113 -9.60 14.79 -4.81
CA ILE A 113 -8.34 15.50 -5.08
C ILE A 113 -8.58 16.94 -4.68
N LEU A 114 -7.93 17.34 -3.59
CA LEU A 114 -7.89 18.74 -3.20
C LEU A 114 -7.01 19.51 -4.18
N ALA A 115 -7.14 20.84 -4.22
CA ALA A 115 -6.29 21.67 -5.10
C ALA A 115 -4.78 21.37 -4.92
N ALA A 116 -4.33 21.15 -3.68
CA ALA A 116 -2.95 20.76 -3.37
C ALA A 116 -2.53 19.38 -3.93
N ASP A 117 -3.49 18.45 -4.08
CA ASP A 117 -3.24 17.12 -4.65
C ASP A 117 -3.07 17.23 -6.18
N THR A 118 -3.83 18.11 -6.84
CA THR A 118 -3.65 18.44 -8.28
C THR A 118 -2.28 19.07 -8.52
N ASP A 119 -1.90 20.04 -7.68
CA ASP A 119 -0.58 20.68 -7.76
C ASP A 119 0.54 19.66 -7.60
N THR A 120 0.40 18.74 -6.64
CA THR A 120 1.33 17.61 -6.44
C THR A 120 1.45 16.78 -7.72
N LEU A 121 0.33 16.37 -8.34
CA LEU A 121 0.35 15.56 -9.56
C LEU A 121 0.93 16.31 -10.76
N ARG A 122 0.97 17.65 -10.77
CA ARG A 122 1.50 18.48 -11.87
C ARG A 122 2.95 18.91 -11.68
N THR A 123 3.41 19.06 -10.44
CA THR A 123 4.70 19.69 -10.15
C THR A 123 5.78 18.68 -9.72
N GLU A 124 5.38 17.57 -9.11
CA GLU A 124 6.33 16.60 -8.57
C GLU A 124 6.89 15.69 -9.67
N GLU A 125 8.19 15.35 -9.56
CA GLU A 125 8.89 14.51 -10.54
C GLU A 125 8.56 13.03 -10.37
N ILE A 126 8.28 12.58 -9.14
CA ILE A 126 7.81 11.23 -8.83
C ILE A 126 6.57 11.30 -7.96
N VAL A 127 5.47 10.70 -8.42
CA VAL A 127 4.21 10.63 -7.68
C VAL A 127 3.81 9.17 -7.44
N VAL A 128 3.62 8.79 -6.17
CA VAL A 128 3.10 7.47 -5.80
C VAL A 128 1.60 7.55 -5.54
N SER A 129 0.78 6.80 -6.27
CA SER A 129 -0.69 6.85 -6.20
C SER A 129 -1.33 5.48 -6.02
N THR A 130 -2.58 5.45 -5.53
CA THR A 130 -3.45 4.28 -5.73
C THR A 130 -4.18 4.36 -7.07
N PRO A 131 -4.72 3.24 -7.61
CA PRO A 131 -5.54 3.25 -8.80
C PRO A 131 -6.71 4.23 -8.69
N GLU A 132 -7.41 4.26 -7.57
CA GLU A 132 -8.61 5.08 -7.39
C GLU A 132 -8.30 6.57 -7.42
N LYS A 133 -7.18 6.99 -6.80
CA LYS A 133 -6.75 8.40 -6.81
C LYS A 133 -6.30 8.85 -8.20
N LEU A 134 -5.57 8.00 -8.92
CA LEU A 134 -5.16 8.30 -10.30
C LEU A 134 -6.37 8.32 -11.25
N ASP A 135 -7.29 7.36 -11.12
CA ASP A 135 -8.51 7.29 -11.91
C ASP A 135 -9.38 8.53 -11.68
N PHE A 136 -9.55 8.95 -10.42
CA PHE A 136 -10.26 10.18 -10.06
C PHE A 136 -9.59 11.43 -10.65
N ALA A 137 -8.25 11.54 -10.59
CA ALA A 137 -7.50 12.64 -11.21
C ALA A 137 -7.78 12.75 -12.70
N LEU A 138 -7.67 11.62 -13.41
CA LEU A 138 -7.81 11.57 -14.86
C LEU A 138 -9.24 11.78 -15.34
N ARG A 139 -10.24 11.50 -14.50
CA ARG A 139 -11.64 11.81 -14.80
C ARG A 139 -11.92 13.31 -14.71
N ASN A 140 -11.30 14.01 -13.76
CA ASN A 140 -11.47 15.45 -13.58
C ASN A 140 -10.61 16.26 -14.56
N ASP A 141 -9.37 15.81 -14.81
CA ASP A 141 -8.42 16.47 -15.68
C ASP A 141 -7.62 15.44 -16.50
N PRO A 142 -8.06 15.15 -17.73
CA PRO A 142 -7.37 14.21 -18.59
C PRO A 142 -5.94 14.63 -18.97
N THR A 143 -5.60 15.92 -18.90
CA THR A 143 -4.31 16.46 -19.35
C THR A 143 -3.20 16.36 -18.29
N ILE A 144 -3.56 15.96 -17.06
CA ILE A 144 -2.68 16.06 -15.90
C ILE A 144 -1.45 15.15 -15.97
N ILE A 145 -1.44 14.18 -16.90
CA ILE A 145 -0.35 13.22 -17.10
C ILE A 145 0.31 13.29 -18.48
N ASP A 146 0.02 14.30 -19.30
CA ASP A 146 0.50 14.40 -20.68
C ASP A 146 2.05 14.49 -20.78
N ASP A 147 2.71 14.97 -19.73
CA ASP A 147 4.15 15.10 -19.61
C ASP A 147 4.82 13.95 -18.80
N VAL A 148 4.04 12.96 -18.36
CA VAL A 148 4.53 11.77 -17.67
C VAL A 148 5.06 10.76 -18.68
N GLY A 149 6.37 10.47 -18.61
CA GLY A 149 7.03 9.53 -19.53
C GLY A 149 7.11 8.09 -19.02
N LEU A 150 6.80 7.83 -17.74
CA LEU A 150 6.79 6.49 -17.17
C LEU A 150 5.63 6.30 -16.18
N ILE A 151 4.87 5.22 -16.37
CA ILE A 151 3.96 4.69 -15.36
C ILE A 151 4.43 3.29 -14.94
N VAL A 152 4.68 3.13 -13.64
CA VAL A 152 4.93 1.82 -13.03
C VAL A 152 3.63 1.31 -12.42
N LEU A 153 3.20 0.12 -12.86
CA LEU A 153 2.03 -0.60 -12.39
C LEU A 153 2.49 -1.74 -11.49
N ASP A 154 2.43 -1.55 -10.17
CA ASP A 154 2.86 -2.56 -9.20
C ASP A 154 1.75 -3.54 -8.86
N GLU A 155 2.14 -4.78 -8.57
CA GLU A 155 1.24 -5.92 -8.38
C GLU A 155 0.20 -6.07 -9.50
N GLY A 156 0.62 -5.99 -10.77
CA GLY A 156 -0.25 -6.09 -11.96
C GLY A 156 -1.02 -7.40 -12.13
N HIS A 157 -0.84 -8.38 -11.23
CA HIS A 157 -1.69 -9.57 -11.11
C HIS A 157 -2.94 -9.35 -10.26
N MET A 158 -3.11 -8.19 -9.62
CA MET A 158 -4.28 -7.82 -8.81
C MET A 158 -5.49 -7.51 -9.70
N LEU A 159 -5.94 -8.53 -10.43
CA LEU A 159 -7.05 -8.52 -11.37
C LEU A 159 -8.09 -9.57 -10.90
N GLY A 160 -9.36 -9.31 -11.17
CA GLY A 160 -10.47 -10.13 -10.65
C GLY A 160 -11.79 -9.36 -10.60
N PRO A 161 -12.90 -10.03 -10.21
CA PRO A 161 -14.24 -9.45 -10.30
C PRO A 161 -14.57 -8.45 -9.18
N GLY A 162 -13.66 -8.19 -8.25
CA GLY A 162 -13.87 -7.22 -7.18
C GLY A 162 -13.85 -5.77 -7.69
N GLU A 163 -14.49 -4.87 -6.95
CA GLU A 163 -14.66 -3.47 -7.38
C GLU A 163 -13.31 -2.78 -7.69
N ARG A 164 -12.28 -3.01 -6.86
CA ARG A 164 -10.97 -2.37 -7.04
C ARG A 164 -10.21 -2.96 -8.22
N GLU A 165 -10.30 -4.27 -8.40
CA GLU A 165 -9.65 -4.99 -9.49
C GLU A 165 -10.25 -4.60 -10.85
N VAL A 166 -11.58 -4.46 -10.94
CA VAL A 166 -12.27 -3.99 -12.16
C VAL A 166 -11.93 -2.53 -12.46
N ARG A 167 -11.92 -1.66 -11.44
CA ARG A 167 -11.48 -0.26 -11.61
C ARG A 167 -10.02 -0.17 -12.07
N TYR A 168 -9.15 -1.02 -11.52
CA TYR A 168 -7.74 -1.08 -11.93
C TYR A 168 -7.59 -1.51 -13.39
N GLU A 169 -8.30 -2.57 -13.83
CA GLU A 169 -8.30 -2.99 -15.24
C GLU A 169 -8.79 -1.88 -16.17
N ALA A 170 -9.91 -1.23 -15.82
CA ALA A 170 -10.46 -0.12 -16.60
C ALA A 170 -9.47 1.06 -16.69
N LEU A 171 -8.82 1.43 -15.57
CA LEU A 171 -7.79 2.47 -15.54
C LEU A 171 -6.61 2.12 -16.46
N VAL A 172 -6.08 0.90 -16.37
CA VAL A 172 -4.95 0.47 -17.24
C VAL A 172 -5.37 0.52 -18.71
N GLN A 173 -6.57 0.06 -19.05
CA GLN A 173 -7.07 0.15 -20.42
C GLN A 173 -7.17 1.60 -20.90
N ARG A 174 -7.69 2.51 -20.07
CA ARG A 174 -7.72 3.95 -20.39
C ARG A 174 -6.32 4.48 -20.64
N LEU A 175 -5.35 4.20 -19.76
CA LEU A 175 -3.96 4.64 -19.89
C LEU A 175 -3.32 4.18 -21.21
N LEU A 176 -3.64 2.97 -21.66
CA LEU A 176 -3.11 2.39 -22.90
C LEU A 176 -3.77 2.93 -24.17
N ARG A 177 -5.00 3.45 -24.08
CA ARG A 177 -5.80 3.96 -25.21
C ARG A 177 -5.77 5.47 -25.38
N ARG A 178 -5.10 6.21 -24.49
CA ARG A 178 -4.89 7.65 -24.65
C ARG A 178 -4.05 7.97 -25.88
N ASP A 179 -4.28 9.15 -26.45
CA ASP A 179 -3.53 9.65 -27.62
C ASP A 179 -2.03 9.80 -27.31
N ASP A 180 -1.70 10.18 -26.07
CA ASP A 180 -0.32 10.35 -25.58
C ASP A 180 0.38 9.05 -25.17
N ALA A 181 -0.31 7.90 -25.25
CA ALA A 181 0.23 6.64 -24.75
C ALA A 181 1.52 6.24 -25.50
N GLY A 182 1.71 6.70 -26.73
CA GLY A 182 2.91 6.42 -27.54
C GLY A 182 4.20 6.98 -26.94
N ASP A 183 4.11 8.10 -26.22
CA ASP A 183 5.25 8.81 -25.62
C ASP A 183 5.53 8.41 -24.16
N ARG A 184 4.75 7.45 -23.67
CA ARG A 184 4.78 6.97 -22.29
C ARG A 184 5.14 5.50 -22.23
N ARG A 185 6.11 5.19 -21.38
CA ARG A 185 6.47 3.82 -21.04
C ARG A 185 5.58 3.27 -19.93
N ILE A 186 5.14 2.02 -20.06
CA ILE A 186 4.44 1.25 -19.03
C ILE A 186 5.37 0.14 -18.52
N VAL A 187 5.51 0.04 -17.19
CA VAL A 187 6.24 -1.05 -16.53
C VAL A 187 5.29 -1.74 -15.56
N CYS A 188 4.87 -2.96 -15.89
CA CYS A 188 4.02 -3.81 -15.06
C CYS A 188 4.87 -4.77 -14.23
N LEU A 189 4.88 -4.60 -12.92
CA LEU A 189 5.51 -5.51 -11.96
C LEU A 189 4.46 -6.49 -11.44
N SER A 190 4.73 -7.79 -11.54
CA SER A 190 3.76 -8.81 -11.18
C SER A 190 4.39 -9.97 -10.40
N ALA A 191 3.57 -10.72 -9.66
CA ALA A 191 4.01 -11.95 -9.01
C ALA A 191 4.47 -12.98 -10.06
N LEU A 192 5.16 -14.03 -9.62
CA LEU A 192 5.47 -15.14 -10.51
C LEU A 192 4.22 -15.98 -10.72
N PHE A 193 3.83 -16.18 -11.97
CA PHE A 193 2.83 -17.14 -12.41
C PHE A 193 3.39 -17.92 -13.62
N PRO A 194 2.82 -19.09 -13.95
CA PRO A 194 3.36 -19.90 -15.02
C PRO A 194 3.26 -19.19 -16.38
N GLU A 195 4.17 -19.52 -17.28
CA GLU A 195 4.12 -19.07 -18.68
C GLU A 195 2.98 -19.80 -19.39
N THR A 196 1.76 -19.32 -19.20
CA THR A 196 0.54 -19.80 -19.87
C THR A 196 0.09 -18.81 -20.93
N GLU A 197 -0.91 -19.20 -21.71
CA GLU A 197 -1.55 -18.31 -22.69
C GLU A 197 -2.11 -17.03 -22.05
N LYS A 198 -2.52 -17.08 -20.77
CA LYS A 198 -2.99 -15.90 -20.01
C LYS A 198 -1.85 -14.93 -19.67
N MET A 199 -0.61 -15.41 -19.49
CA MET A 199 0.57 -14.53 -19.41
C MET A 199 0.78 -13.81 -20.74
N THR A 200 0.67 -14.53 -21.86
CA THR A 200 0.76 -13.94 -23.18
C THR A 200 -0.29 -12.85 -23.37
N ASP A 201 -1.53 -13.07 -22.90
CA ASP A 201 -2.60 -12.07 -22.96
C ASP A 201 -2.25 -10.80 -22.16
N LEU A 202 -1.69 -10.94 -20.95
CA LEU A 202 -1.21 -9.80 -20.14
C LEU A 202 -0.07 -9.06 -20.85
N VAL A 203 0.91 -9.77 -21.38
CA VAL A 203 2.07 -9.18 -22.07
C VAL A 203 1.63 -8.43 -23.31
N ALA A 204 0.79 -9.04 -24.15
CA ALA A 204 0.23 -8.41 -25.33
C ALA A 204 -0.63 -7.18 -24.97
N TRP A 205 -1.40 -7.25 -23.89
CA TRP A 205 -2.18 -6.11 -23.40
C TRP A 205 -1.28 -4.94 -22.99
N ILE A 206 -0.33 -5.14 -22.07
CA ILE A 206 0.55 -4.07 -21.56
C ILE A 206 1.47 -3.52 -22.66
N ARG A 207 1.98 -4.37 -23.55
CA ARG A 207 2.86 -3.97 -24.66
C ARG A 207 2.10 -3.46 -25.88
N ARG A 208 0.76 -3.43 -25.85
CA ARG A 208 -0.09 -3.02 -26.99
C ARG A 208 0.26 -3.77 -28.27
N ASP A 209 0.37 -5.09 -28.15
CA ASP A 209 0.74 -6.02 -29.21
C ASP A 209 2.14 -5.79 -29.85
N ARG A 210 2.97 -4.90 -29.28
CA ARG A 210 4.36 -4.76 -29.70
C ARG A 210 5.15 -6.03 -29.35
N PRO A 211 5.99 -6.54 -30.27
CA PRO A 211 6.81 -7.72 -30.00
C PRO A 211 7.64 -7.58 -28.73
N GLY A 212 7.77 -8.67 -27.97
CA GLY A 212 8.65 -8.75 -26.81
C GLY A 212 8.09 -9.69 -25.74
N GLU A 213 9.01 -10.36 -25.06
CA GLU A 213 8.69 -11.35 -24.03
C GLU A 213 8.58 -10.71 -22.63
N PRO A 214 7.90 -11.34 -21.67
CA PRO A 214 8.00 -10.94 -20.27
C PRO A 214 9.42 -11.16 -19.76
N VAL A 215 9.84 -10.37 -18.76
CA VAL A 215 10.98 -10.75 -17.92
C VAL A 215 10.46 -11.76 -16.89
N HIS A 216 10.75 -13.03 -17.14
CA HIS A 216 10.38 -14.14 -16.28
C HIS A 216 11.62 -14.77 -15.64
N SER A 217 11.55 -15.05 -14.33
CA SER A 217 12.59 -15.80 -13.63
C SER A 217 12.04 -16.41 -12.36
N GLU A 218 12.20 -17.71 -12.21
CA GLU A 218 11.83 -18.43 -10.98
C GLU A 218 12.84 -18.29 -9.84
N TRP A 219 13.99 -17.64 -10.10
CA TRP A 219 15.06 -17.48 -9.11
C TRP A 219 14.58 -16.73 -7.86
N ARG A 220 14.96 -17.24 -6.69
CA ARG A 220 14.69 -16.64 -5.38
C ARG A 220 15.98 -16.56 -4.58
N PRO A 221 16.17 -15.50 -3.76
CA PRO A 221 17.33 -15.40 -2.88
C PRO A 221 17.32 -16.45 -1.76
N THR A 222 16.13 -16.97 -1.41
CA THR A 222 15.94 -17.96 -0.35
C THR A 222 15.13 -19.15 -0.85
N ARG A 223 15.54 -20.38 -0.53
CA ARG A 223 14.78 -21.58 -0.90
C ARG A 223 13.51 -21.68 -0.06
N GLN A 224 12.38 -22.01 -0.68
CA GLN A 224 11.14 -22.25 0.06
C GLN A 224 10.92 -23.74 0.30
N ARG A 225 10.55 -24.10 1.53
CA ARG A 225 10.26 -25.48 1.92
C ARG A 225 8.85 -25.57 2.49
N PHE A 226 8.05 -26.47 1.93
CA PHE A 226 6.67 -26.71 2.37
C PHE A 226 6.62 -27.92 3.31
N GLY A 227 5.73 -27.87 4.30
CA GLY A 227 5.61 -28.91 5.30
C GLY A 227 4.39 -28.75 6.19
N TRP A 228 4.37 -29.49 7.29
CA TRP A 228 3.31 -29.39 8.30
C TRP A 228 3.83 -29.76 9.70
N ILE A 229 3.09 -29.31 10.71
CA ILE A 229 3.28 -29.69 12.11
C ILE A 229 2.05 -30.49 12.52
N GLN A 230 2.22 -31.77 12.83
CA GLN A 230 1.14 -32.68 13.17
C GLN A 230 1.21 -33.09 14.64
N TRP A 231 0.10 -32.93 15.38
CA TRP A 231 -0.02 -33.47 16.74
C TRP A 231 -0.16 -35.00 16.71
N GLU A 232 0.69 -35.68 17.48
CA GLU A 232 0.76 -37.15 17.61
C GLU A 232 0.87 -37.53 19.10
N GLY A 233 -0.26 -37.90 19.70
CA GLY A 233 -0.33 -38.31 21.10
C GLY A 233 -0.01 -37.17 22.07
N ARG A 234 1.26 -37.06 22.49
CA ARG A 234 1.76 -36.07 23.47
C ARG A 234 2.82 -35.11 22.91
N ALA A 235 3.13 -35.21 21.63
CA ALA A 235 4.08 -34.31 20.97
C ALA A 235 3.61 -34.00 19.54
N ALA A 236 4.17 -32.97 18.93
CA ALA A 236 4.00 -32.64 17.54
C ALA A 236 5.24 -33.00 16.74
N ARG A 237 5.03 -33.65 15.60
CA ARG A 237 6.05 -33.92 14.59
C ARG A 237 6.08 -32.76 13.60
N LEU A 238 7.26 -32.21 13.33
CA LEU A 238 7.49 -31.29 12.21
C LEU A 238 7.94 -32.10 11.00
N GLN A 239 7.25 -31.96 9.87
CA GLN A 239 7.61 -32.58 8.59
C GLN A 239 7.86 -31.48 7.56
N VAL A 240 8.93 -31.64 6.78
CA VAL A 240 9.32 -30.70 5.72
C VAL A 240 9.75 -31.50 4.49
N ARG A 241 9.27 -31.11 3.32
CA ARG A 241 9.69 -31.72 2.05
C ARG A 241 10.99 -31.07 1.58
N VAL A 242 12.03 -31.87 1.43
CA VAL A 242 13.35 -31.47 0.94
C VAL A 242 13.57 -32.22 -0.36
N GLU A 243 13.39 -31.53 -1.49
CA GLU A 243 13.42 -32.16 -2.82
C GLU A 243 12.37 -33.27 -2.91
N GLU A 244 12.77 -34.51 -3.14
CA GLU A 244 11.88 -35.69 -3.19
C GLU A 244 11.72 -36.38 -1.83
N GLU A 245 12.46 -35.97 -0.79
CA GLU A 245 12.46 -36.61 0.51
C GLU A 245 11.53 -35.93 1.53
N GLU A 246 10.83 -36.73 2.34
CA GLU A 246 10.07 -36.26 3.51
C GLU A 246 10.92 -36.34 4.79
N SER A 247 11.62 -35.25 5.10
CA SER A 247 12.39 -35.10 6.34
C SER A 247 11.51 -34.71 7.52
N TYR A 248 11.89 -35.10 8.75
CA TYR A 248 11.08 -34.80 9.93
C TYR A 248 11.85 -34.65 11.26
N VAL A 249 11.26 -33.91 12.18
CA VAL A 249 11.64 -33.82 13.60
C VAL A 249 10.52 -34.42 14.45
N PRO A 250 10.72 -35.58 15.11
CA PRO A 250 9.64 -36.36 15.71
C PRO A 250 8.96 -35.69 16.92
N ARG A 251 9.71 -34.97 17.76
CA ARG A 251 9.21 -34.31 18.98
C ARG A 251 9.53 -32.82 18.95
N PHE A 252 9.03 -32.12 17.94
CA PHE A 252 9.31 -30.69 17.74
C PHE A 252 8.64 -29.81 18.82
N VAL A 253 7.38 -30.11 19.15
CA VAL A 253 6.65 -29.48 20.26
C VAL A 253 6.16 -30.57 21.20
N GLU A 254 6.35 -30.43 22.51
CA GLU A 254 5.89 -31.42 23.48
C GLU A 254 4.82 -30.87 24.41
N ALA A 255 3.94 -31.74 24.89
CA ALA A 255 2.96 -31.40 25.91
C ALA A 255 3.68 -31.02 27.21
N LYS A 256 3.54 -29.75 27.62
CA LYS A 256 4.04 -29.23 28.89
C LYS A 256 2.96 -29.35 29.96
N PRO A 257 3.26 -29.87 31.16
CA PRO A 257 2.31 -29.84 32.27
C PRO A 257 2.00 -28.38 32.65
N PRO A 258 0.86 -28.12 33.32
CA PRO A 258 0.56 -26.78 33.83
C PRO A 258 1.68 -26.27 34.74
N PRO A 259 2.08 -24.99 34.63
CA PRO A 259 3.06 -24.40 35.55
C PRO A 259 2.56 -24.44 36.99
N SER A 260 3.48 -24.63 37.95
CA SER A 260 3.14 -24.62 39.37
C SER A 260 2.51 -23.28 39.78
N GLY A 261 1.40 -23.30 40.52
CA GLY A 261 0.66 -22.10 40.93
C GLY A 261 -0.16 -21.42 39.81
N SER A 262 -0.17 -21.98 38.59
CA SER A 262 -0.98 -21.46 37.49
C SER A 262 -2.47 -21.78 37.66
N ARG A 263 -3.35 -20.93 37.11
CA ARG A 263 -4.79 -21.21 36.98
C ARG A 263 -5.10 -22.33 35.98
N ARG A 264 -4.11 -22.79 35.20
CA ARG A 264 -4.26 -23.82 34.18
C ARG A 264 -4.30 -25.22 34.81
N LYS A 265 -5.25 -26.07 34.39
CA LYS A 265 -5.38 -27.46 34.87
C LYS A 265 -4.90 -28.52 33.86
N ASN A 266 -5.01 -28.24 32.57
CA ASN A 266 -4.68 -29.19 31.50
C ASN A 266 -3.29 -28.89 30.89
N PRO A 267 -2.57 -29.90 30.37
CA PRO A 267 -1.29 -29.69 29.66
C PRO A 267 -1.39 -28.67 28.52
N PHE A 268 -0.29 -28.11 28.06
CA PHE A 268 -0.23 -27.23 26.88
C PHE A 268 0.62 -27.89 25.79
N PRO A 269 0.20 -27.96 24.51
CA PRO A 269 -1.08 -27.48 23.94
C PRO A 269 -2.26 -28.46 24.11
N GLN A 270 -3.51 -27.96 23.96
CA GLN A 270 -4.78 -28.71 24.02
C GLN A 270 -5.60 -28.68 22.73
N ASN A 271 -5.27 -27.80 21.80
CA ASN A 271 -5.98 -27.66 20.53
C ASN A 271 -5.04 -27.06 19.48
N LYS A 272 -5.55 -26.98 18.24
CA LYS A 272 -4.83 -26.43 17.09
C LYS A 272 -4.25 -25.03 17.33
N ASN A 273 -5.00 -24.14 17.98
CA ASN A 273 -4.56 -22.76 18.21
C ASN A 273 -3.42 -22.72 19.23
N GLU A 274 -3.53 -23.49 20.33
CA GLU A 274 -2.43 -23.62 21.29
C GLU A 274 -1.20 -24.28 20.67
N LEU A 275 -1.37 -25.29 19.82
CA LEU A 275 -0.25 -25.91 19.09
C LEU A 275 0.43 -24.91 18.16
N THR A 276 -0.35 -24.05 17.49
CA THR A 276 0.18 -22.98 16.64
C THR A 276 1.06 -22.02 17.45
N LEU A 277 0.60 -21.59 18.63
CA LEU A 277 1.39 -20.74 19.53
C LEU A 277 2.63 -21.47 20.06
N ALA A 278 2.50 -22.73 20.44
CA ALA A 278 3.62 -23.55 20.91
C ALA A 278 4.73 -23.68 19.85
N ALA A 279 4.34 -23.94 18.60
CA ALA A 279 5.26 -23.98 17.46
C ALA A 279 5.91 -22.62 17.19
N ALA A 280 5.13 -21.53 17.23
CA ALA A 280 5.66 -20.18 17.03
C ALA A 280 6.72 -19.81 18.08
N TRP A 281 6.46 -20.10 19.37
CA TRP A 281 7.44 -19.88 20.43
C TRP A 281 8.67 -20.76 20.31
N GLN A 282 8.50 -22.01 19.84
CA GLN A 282 9.61 -22.92 19.61
C GLN A 282 10.54 -22.42 18.49
N PHE A 283 10.00 -21.84 17.42
CA PHE A 283 10.83 -21.22 16.37
C PHE A 283 11.43 -19.88 16.83
N ALA A 284 10.66 -19.05 17.53
CA ALA A 284 11.13 -17.76 18.04
C ALA A 284 12.29 -17.90 19.05
N SER A 285 12.28 -18.97 19.86
CA SER A 285 13.39 -19.28 20.78
C SER A 285 14.67 -19.69 20.05
N GLN A 286 14.56 -20.17 18.82
CA GLN A 286 15.68 -20.48 17.92
C GLN A 286 16.16 -19.25 17.12
N GLY A 287 15.64 -18.06 17.40
CA GLY A 287 16.02 -16.83 16.70
C GLY A 287 15.32 -16.61 15.35
N LYS A 288 14.30 -17.41 15.03
CA LYS A 288 13.54 -17.25 13.78
C LYS A 288 12.40 -16.25 13.95
N ASP A 289 12.19 -15.43 12.91
CA ASP A 289 10.98 -14.61 12.81
C ASP A 289 9.84 -15.50 12.31
N VAL A 290 8.69 -15.42 12.97
CA VAL A 290 7.53 -16.27 12.71
C VAL A 290 6.32 -15.40 12.35
N MET A 291 5.71 -15.72 11.22
CA MET A 291 4.42 -15.18 10.82
C MET A 291 3.36 -16.28 10.94
N ILE A 292 2.32 -16.03 11.74
CA ILE A 292 1.12 -16.87 11.81
C ILE A 292 0.06 -16.26 10.89
N TYR A 293 -0.29 -16.99 9.84
CA TYR A 293 -1.28 -16.57 8.86
C TYR A 293 -2.69 -17.08 9.20
N CYS A 294 -3.60 -16.15 9.43
CA CYS A 294 -5.01 -16.40 9.69
C CYS A 294 -5.84 -16.06 8.44
N THR A 295 -6.70 -16.95 7.99
CA THR A 295 -7.59 -16.68 6.83
C THR A 295 -8.67 -15.63 7.12
N ARG A 296 -8.90 -15.31 8.40
CA ARG A 296 -9.93 -14.36 8.87
C ARG A 296 -9.37 -13.41 9.93
N ARG A 297 -9.87 -12.17 9.95
CA ARG A 297 -9.53 -11.17 10.98
C ARG A 297 -9.87 -11.63 12.41
N ASP A 298 -11.06 -12.22 12.61
CA ASP A 298 -11.49 -12.68 13.94
C ASP A 298 -10.57 -13.78 14.50
N SER A 299 -9.92 -14.54 13.61
CA SER A 299 -8.92 -15.54 14.00
C SER A 299 -7.63 -14.91 14.53
N VAL A 300 -7.23 -13.74 14.01
CA VAL A 300 -6.10 -12.95 14.53
C VAL A 300 -6.40 -12.52 15.97
N GLU A 301 -7.57 -11.93 16.21
CA GLU A 301 -7.99 -11.51 17.55
C GLU A 301 -8.14 -12.69 18.52
N THR A 302 -8.71 -13.80 18.05
CA THR A 302 -8.85 -15.03 18.85
C THR A 302 -7.48 -15.53 19.32
N LEU A 303 -6.49 -15.55 18.42
CA LEU A 303 -5.12 -15.90 18.78
C LEU A 303 -4.49 -14.86 19.72
N GLY A 304 -4.74 -13.56 19.51
CA GLY A 304 -4.30 -12.50 20.41
C GLY A 304 -4.82 -12.69 21.84
N LYS A 305 -6.13 -12.89 21.99
CA LYS A 305 -6.77 -13.20 23.29
C LYS A 305 -6.18 -14.47 23.91
N LEU A 306 -5.90 -15.49 23.10
CA LEU A 306 -5.26 -16.73 23.55
C LEU A 306 -3.81 -16.51 24.02
N ILE A 307 -3.02 -15.68 23.32
CA ILE A 307 -1.66 -15.31 23.72
C ILE A 307 -1.69 -14.68 25.12
N LEU A 308 -2.57 -13.72 25.36
CA LEU A 308 -2.71 -13.07 26.67
C LEU A 308 -3.13 -14.05 27.77
N LYS A 309 -4.09 -14.93 27.47
CA LYS A 309 -4.53 -15.99 28.39
C LYS A 309 -3.37 -16.93 28.74
N CYS A 310 -2.63 -17.40 27.75
CA CYS A 310 -1.50 -18.31 27.92
C CYS A 310 -0.31 -17.65 28.63
N GLY A 311 -0.05 -16.36 28.35
CA GLY A 311 0.93 -15.56 29.07
C GLY A 311 0.57 -15.38 30.55
N ASN A 312 -0.68 -15.03 30.85
CA ASN A 312 -1.18 -14.92 32.23
C ASN A 312 -1.18 -16.27 32.99
N GLN A 313 -1.27 -17.38 32.26
CA GLN A 313 -1.13 -18.73 32.81
C GLN A 313 0.33 -19.17 32.99
N GLY A 314 1.31 -18.37 32.56
CA GLY A 314 2.74 -18.67 32.65
C GLY A 314 3.22 -19.75 31.67
N VAL A 315 2.41 -20.14 30.68
CA VAL A 315 2.83 -21.15 29.68
C VAL A 315 3.56 -20.55 28.48
N LEU A 316 3.33 -19.27 28.19
CA LEU A 316 4.08 -18.52 27.18
C LEU A 316 4.92 -17.44 27.86
N SER A 317 6.21 -17.41 27.54
CA SER A 317 7.14 -16.36 27.96
C SER A 317 7.03 -15.14 27.05
N ARG A 318 7.56 -13.99 27.49
CA ARG A 318 7.77 -12.84 26.61
C ARG A 318 8.88 -13.15 25.59
N LEU A 319 8.78 -12.61 24.38
CA LEU A 319 9.72 -12.84 23.27
C LEU A 319 10.79 -11.74 23.13
N GLY A 320 11.00 -10.95 24.18
CA GLY A 320 11.96 -9.84 24.23
C GLY A 320 11.51 -8.79 25.24
N ASP A 321 12.34 -7.75 25.41
CA ASP A 321 12.03 -6.61 26.25
C ASP A 321 11.19 -5.57 25.53
N VAL A 322 10.40 -4.81 26.30
CA VAL A 322 9.60 -3.70 25.77
C VAL A 322 10.50 -2.49 25.52
N THR A 323 11.00 -2.38 24.30
CA THR A 323 11.84 -1.27 23.85
C THR A 323 11.07 0.07 23.84
N PRO A 324 11.76 1.23 23.84
CA PRO A 324 11.10 2.52 23.67
C PRO A 324 10.20 2.57 22.43
N ARG A 325 10.66 1.97 21.32
CA ARG A 325 9.89 1.89 20.08
C ARG A 325 8.58 1.10 20.24
N ILE A 326 8.59 0.01 21.01
CA ILE A 326 7.36 -0.74 21.32
C ILE A 326 6.41 0.11 22.17
N ARG A 327 6.93 0.85 23.16
CA ARG A 327 6.11 1.75 23.99
C ARG A 327 5.42 2.85 23.18
N GLU A 328 6.10 3.44 22.21
CA GLU A 328 5.50 4.42 21.29
C GLU A 328 4.33 3.82 20.50
N VAL A 329 4.52 2.64 19.91
CA VAL A 329 3.48 1.95 19.15
C VAL A 329 2.31 1.57 20.06
N MET A 330 2.59 1.16 21.30
CA MET A 330 1.55 0.93 22.31
C MET A 330 0.79 2.21 22.66
N ALA A 331 1.44 3.37 22.72
CA ALA A 331 0.77 4.65 22.98
C ALA A 331 -0.22 4.99 21.85
N THR A 332 0.21 4.88 20.59
CA THR A 332 -0.70 5.01 19.44
C THR A 332 -1.84 3.99 19.49
N GLY A 333 -1.54 2.75 19.85
CA GLY A 333 -2.57 1.71 20.00
C GLY A 333 -3.59 2.05 21.11
N LYS A 334 -3.15 2.63 22.23
CA LYS A 334 -4.03 3.08 23.31
C LYS A 334 -4.96 4.21 22.88
N GLU A 335 -4.43 5.19 22.15
CA GLU A 335 -5.21 6.31 21.59
C GLU A 335 -6.36 5.80 20.71
N TRP A 336 -6.06 4.82 19.85
CA TRP A 336 -7.00 4.36 18.81
C TRP A 336 -7.89 3.16 19.20
N LEU A 337 -7.41 2.26 20.04
CA LEU A 337 -8.09 1.00 20.37
C LEU A 337 -8.37 0.84 21.87
N GLY A 338 -7.81 1.72 22.71
CA GLY A 338 -7.85 1.59 24.15
C GLY A 338 -6.77 0.65 24.73
N PRO A 339 -6.48 0.76 26.04
CA PRO A 339 -5.34 0.08 26.68
C PRO A 339 -5.50 -1.43 26.85
N ASN A 340 -6.74 -1.93 26.82
CA ASN A 340 -7.05 -3.34 27.04
C ASN A 340 -7.17 -4.14 25.73
N HIS A 341 -7.12 -3.48 24.57
CA HIS A 341 -7.31 -4.15 23.29
C HIS A 341 -6.19 -5.20 23.07
N PRO A 342 -6.52 -6.41 22.58
CA PRO A 342 -5.54 -7.48 22.39
C PRO A 342 -4.33 -7.07 21.54
N ALA A 343 -4.53 -6.25 20.50
CA ALA A 343 -3.44 -5.79 19.63
C ALA A 343 -2.43 -4.91 20.37
N VAL A 344 -2.86 -4.14 21.37
CA VAL A 344 -1.99 -3.32 22.22
C VAL A 344 -1.28 -4.19 23.25
N ARG A 345 -2.06 -5.03 23.95
CA ARG A 345 -1.57 -5.89 25.04
C ARG A 345 -0.58 -6.96 24.57
N CYS A 346 -0.71 -7.45 23.34
CA CYS A 346 0.21 -8.46 22.78
C CYS A 346 1.62 -7.90 22.51
N LEU A 347 1.76 -6.58 22.31
CA LEU A 347 3.07 -5.94 22.13
C LEU A 347 3.97 -6.12 23.37
N GLU A 348 3.39 -6.24 24.56
CA GLU A 348 4.14 -6.54 25.81
C GLU A 348 4.79 -7.93 25.81
N TYR A 349 4.30 -8.84 24.95
CA TYR A 349 4.88 -10.16 24.75
C TYR A 349 5.85 -10.21 23.57
N GLY A 350 6.09 -9.08 22.89
CA GLY A 350 6.88 -9.02 21.65
C GLY A 350 6.13 -9.60 20.45
N VAL A 351 4.79 -9.58 20.49
CA VAL A 351 3.92 -10.10 19.45
C VAL A 351 3.10 -8.98 18.81
N VAL A 352 3.08 -8.96 17.48
CA VAL A 352 2.26 -8.03 16.70
C VAL A 352 1.01 -8.74 16.19
N LEU A 353 -0.16 -8.10 16.34
CA LEU A 353 -1.38 -8.49 15.64
C LEU A 353 -1.61 -7.53 14.47
N HIS A 354 -1.94 -8.06 13.29
CA HIS A 354 -2.18 -7.26 12.09
C HIS A 354 -3.40 -7.75 11.30
N HIS A 355 -4.33 -6.84 11.02
CA HIS A 355 -5.39 -7.04 10.03
C HIS A 355 -5.90 -5.67 9.57
N GLY A 356 -6.46 -5.59 8.37
CA GLY A 356 -6.99 -4.35 7.78
C GLY A 356 -8.19 -3.74 8.50
N GLY A 357 -8.73 -4.41 9.53
CA GLY A 357 -9.72 -3.83 10.43
C GLY A 357 -9.11 -3.03 11.59
N LEU A 358 -7.78 -3.00 11.77
CA LEU A 358 -7.16 -2.14 12.76
C LEU A 358 -7.01 -0.70 12.24
N PRO A 359 -7.02 0.31 13.11
CA PRO A 359 -6.81 1.70 12.73
C PRO A 359 -5.50 1.91 11.97
N ARG A 360 -5.56 2.64 10.86
CA ARG A 360 -4.40 2.86 9.96
C ARG A 360 -3.21 3.51 10.63
N GLN A 361 -3.46 4.46 11.53
CA GLN A 361 -2.44 5.15 12.30
C GLN A 361 -1.66 4.16 13.16
N PHE A 362 -2.37 3.22 13.80
CA PHE A 362 -1.75 2.12 14.54
C PHE A 362 -1.04 1.13 13.61
N LEU A 363 -1.67 0.72 12.50
CA LEU A 363 -1.04 -0.18 11.51
C LEU A 363 0.27 0.39 10.96
N SER A 364 0.32 1.66 10.58
CA SER A 364 1.54 2.31 10.07
C SER A 364 2.71 2.24 11.07
N GLU A 365 2.43 2.43 12.37
CA GLU A 365 3.45 2.33 13.42
C GLU A 365 3.88 0.88 13.68
N VAL A 366 2.92 -0.06 13.69
CA VAL A 366 3.14 -1.50 13.79
C VAL A 366 4.00 -2.01 12.62
N GLU A 367 3.73 -1.56 11.41
CA GLU A 367 4.46 -1.93 10.20
C GLU A 367 5.90 -1.42 10.23
N ARG A 368 6.11 -0.20 10.72
CA ARG A 368 7.46 0.34 10.96
C ARG A 368 8.17 -0.44 12.08
N LEU A 369 7.45 -0.89 13.12
CA LEU A 369 7.99 -1.74 14.17
C LEU A 369 8.44 -3.10 13.61
N LEU A 370 7.63 -3.75 12.78
CA LEU A 370 7.97 -5.02 12.14
C LEU A 370 9.22 -4.91 11.25
N ARG A 371 9.36 -3.84 10.46
CA ARG A 371 10.56 -3.58 9.64
C ARG A 371 11.84 -3.43 10.46
N SER A 372 11.74 -2.93 11.70
CA SER A 372 12.91 -2.80 12.57
C SER A 372 13.41 -4.14 13.13
N GLY A 373 12.66 -5.24 12.97
CA GLY A 373 12.99 -6.54 13.54
C GLY A 373 12.82 -6.60 15.07
N ALA A 374 12.13 -5.62 15.67
CA ALA A 374 11.94 -5.54 17.11
C ALA A 374 10.97 -6.59 17.68
N CYS A 375 10.12 -7.19 16.84
CA CYS A 375 9.18 -8.24 17.23
C CYS A 375 9.40 -9.49 16.39
N ARG A 376 9.49 -10.65 17.05
CA ARG A 376 9.77 -11.94 16.39
C ARG A 376 8.53 -12.66 15.89
N VAL A 377 7.36 -12.39 16.46
CA VAL A 377 6.12 -13.08 16.10
C VAL A 377 5.08 -12.08 15.62
N THR A 378 4.52 -12.35 14.45
CA THR A 378 3.41 -11.60 13.86
C THR A 378 2.24 -12.53 13.63
N VAL A 379 1.03 -12.15 14.05
CA VAL A 379 -0.21 -12.85 13.72
C VAL A 379 -1.00 -11.96 12.76
N ALA A 380 -1.27 -12.45 11.55
CA ALA A 380 -1.77 -11.60 10.49
C ALA A 380 -2.87 -12.24 9.64
N SER A 381 -3.78 -11.41 9.15
CA SER A 381 -4.78 -11.78 8.14
C SER A 381 -4.25 -11.57 6.70
N PRO A 382 -5.00 -11.95 5.64
CA PRO A 382 -4.54 -11.79 4.25
C PRO A 382 -4.23 -10.35 3.85
N THR A 383 -4.77 -9.36 4.56
CA THR A 383 -4.47 -7.94 4.34
C THR A 383 -2.99 -7.59 4.52
N LEU A 384 -2.25 -8.28 5.40
CA LEU A 384 -0.79 -8.14 5.50
C LEU A 384 -0.09 -8.75 4.27
N ALA A 385 -0.69 -9.78 3.68
CA ALA A 385 -0.12 -10.51 2.55
C ALA A 385 -0.05 -9.66 1.27
N GLN A 386 -0.81 -8.58 1.19
CA GLN A 386 -0.88 -7.67 0.05
C GLN A 386 -0.20 -6.31 0.31
N GLY A 387 0.02 -5.91 1.57
CA GLY A 387 0.27 -4.50 1.92
C GLY A 387 1.72 -4.09 2.21
N LEU A 388 2.63 -5.03 2.53
CA LEU A 388 3.99 -4.70 3.01
C LEU A 388 5.05 -5.62 2.44
N ASN A 389 6.31 -5.18 2.37
CA ASN A 389 7.45 -6.08 2.12
C ASN A 389 7.94 -6.75 3.41
N LEU A 390 7.05 -7.50 4.08
CA LEU A 390 7.38 -8.28 5.27
C LEU A 390 7.63 -9.75 4.92
N SER A 391 8.85 -10.19 5.17
CA SER A 391 9.29 -11.58 5.08
C SER A 391 9.55 -12.15 6.47
N ALA A 392 9.22 -13.41 6.69
CA ALA A 392 9.48 -14.14 7.92
C ALA A 392 10.24 -15.43 7.63
N SER A 393 11.08 -15.89 8.56
CA SER A 393 11.80 -17.17 8.41
C SER A 393 10.84 -18.36 8.38
N VAL A 394 9.73 -18.27 9.12
CA VAL A 394 8.71 -19.32 9.21
C VAL A 394 7.32 -18.73 9.04
N LEU A 395 6.54 -19.31 8.14
CA LEU A 395 5.12 -19.08 7.96
C LEU A 395 4.33 -20.27 8.54
N LEU A 396 3.53 -20.03 9.57
CA LEU A 396 2.60 -21.00 10.15
C LEU A 396 1.19 -20.75 9.64
N VAL A 397 0.56 -21.78 9.09
CA VAL A 397 -0.79 -21.73 8.51
C VAL A 397 -1.73 -22.60 9.36
N PRO A 398 -2.36 -22.06 10.42
CA PRO A 398 -3.33 -22.78 11.25
C PRO A 398 -4.60 -23.21 10.52
N SER A 399 -4.98 -22.55 9.43
CA SER A 399 -6.17 -22.91 8.64
C SER A 399 -5.98 -22.50 7.19
N ILE A 400 -6.50 -23.31 6.28
CA ILE A 400 -6.62 -22.97 4.85
C ILE A 400 -8.08 -22.71 4.44
N TRP A 401 -9.00 -22.75 5.40
CA TRP A 401 -10.43 -22.58 5.16
C TRP A 401 -10.90 -21.17 5.53
N ARG A 402 -11.76 -20.57 4.70
CA ARG A 402 -12.50 -19.33 4.92
C ARG A 402 -13.95 -19.55 4.47
N ASN A 403 -14.92 -19.31 5.35
CA ASN A 403 -16.35 -19.43 5.06
C ASN A 403 -16.76 -20.75 4.36
N GLN A 404 -16.28 -21.87 4.91
CA GLN A 404 -16.52 -23.22 4.37
C GLN A 404 -15.90 -23.52 3.00
N GLU A 405 -15.02 -22.66 2.50
CA GLU A 405 -14.24 -22.91 1.29
C GLU A 405 -12.74 -22.88 1.58
N ILE A 406 -11.94 -23.54 0.75
CA ILE A 406 -10.48 -23.40 0.79
C ILE A 406 -10.12 -22.05 0.15
N ILE A 407 -9.16 -21.35 0.74
CA ILE A 407 -8.66 -20.08 0.18
C ILE A 407 -8.14 -20.28 -1.24
N SER A 408 -8.19 -19.21 -2.05
CA SER A 408 -7.74 -19.32 -3.44
C SER A 408 -6.24 -19.64 -3.51
N PRO A 409 -5.81 -20.41 -4.53
CA PRO A 409 -4.40 -20.72 -4.73
C PRO A 409 -3.52 -19.47 -4.90
N MET A 410 -4.04 -18.42 -5.54
CA MET A 410 -3.36 -17.13 -5.71
C MET A 410 -3.14 -16.41 -4.37
N GLU A 411 -4.17 -16.37 -3.51
CA GLU A 411 -4.04 -15.80 -2.16
C GLU A 411 -2.98 -16.55 -1.35
N PHE A 412 -2.99 -17.88 -1.41
CA PHE A 412 -1.99 -18.71 -0.74
C PHE A 412 -0.57 -18.48 -1.28
N ALA A 413 -0.39 -18.39 -2.60
CA ALA A 413 0.91 -18.13 -3.23
C ALA A 413 1.51 -16.80 -2.75
N ASN A 414 0.70 -15.74 -2.66
CA ASN A 414 1.11 -14.42 -2.19
C ASN A 414 1.59 -14.45 -0.73
N VAL A 415 0.89 -15.18 0.13
CA VAL A 415 1.28 -15.35 1.54
C VAL A 415 2.55 -16.21 1.65
N ALA A 416 2.59 -17.35 0.95
CA ALA A 416 3.72 -18.28 0.96
C ALA A 416 5.01 -17.64 0.43
N GLY A 417 4.90 -16.70 -0.53
CA GLY A 417 6.01 -15.90 -1.06
C GLY A 417 6.78 -15.09 0.00
N ARG A 418 6.22 -14.91 1.20
CA ARG A 418 6.82 -14.16 2.31
C ARG A 418 7.70 -15.00 3.22
N ALA A 419 7.73 -16.32 3.03
CA ALA A 419 8.63 -17.19 3.76
C ALA A 419 10.05 -17.09 3.18
N GLY A 420 11.00 -16.73 4.04
CA GLY A 420 12.42 -16.52 3.75
C GLY A 420 12.78 -15.03 3.62
N ARG A 421 13.68 -14.56 4.48
CA ARG A 421 14.21 -13.18 4.44
C ARG A 421 15.48 -13.12 3.61
N ALA A 422 15.46 -12.31 2.54
CA ALA A 422 16.65 -12.07 1.73
C ALA A 422 17.83 -11.56 2.58
N PHE A 423 19.04 -12.04 2.28
CA PHE A 423 20.28 -11.77 3.02
C PHE A 423 20.33 -12.26 4.47
N VAL A 424 19.31 -12.97 4.97
CA VAL A 424 19.29 -13.46 6.36
C VAL A 424 19.06 -14.96 6.43
N ASP A 425 18.02 -15.45 5.76
CA ASP A 425 17.66 -16.86 5.81
C ASP A 425 18.20 -17.60 4.58
N LEU A 426 18.67 -18.83 4.76
CA LEU A 426 18.96 -19.73 3.64
C LEU A 426 17.68 -20.37 3.10
N GLU A 427 16.77 -20.70 4.01
CA GLU A 427 15.50 -21.37 3.72
C GLU A 427 14.33 -20.69 4.47
N GLY A 428 13.21 -20.52 3.77
CA GLY A 428 11.93 -20.11 4.33
C GLY A 428 10.99 -21.30 4.49
N LEU A 429 10.42 -21.50 5.67
CA LEU A 429 9.51 -22.61 5.95
C LEU A 429 8.05 -22.19 5.83
N VAL A 430 7.23 -22.96 5.13
CA VAL A 430 5.78 -22.79 5.03
C VAL A 430 5.08 -24.03 5.57
N LEU A 431 4.45 -23.92 6.74
CA LEU A 431 4.01 -25.06 7.54
C LEU A 431 2.52 -25.00 7.88
N HIS A 432 1.75 -26.01 7.47
CA HIS A 432 0.37 -26.18 7.93
C HIS A 432 0.31 -26.78 9.35
N VAL A 433 -0.55 -26.27 10.23
CA VAL A 433 -0.72 -26.82 11.59
C VAL A 433 -1.91 -27.77 11.64
N ILE A 434 -1.63 -29.06 11.89
CA ILE A 434 -2.59 -30.17 11.87
C ILE A 434 -2.77 -30.71 13.28
N TRP A 435 -3.99 -30.60 13.80
CA TRP A 435 -4.37 -31.15 15.11
C TRP A 435 -5.16 -32.45 14.98
N ASP A 436 -6.13 -32.48 14.06
CA ASP A 436 -7.04 -33.60 13.82
C ASP A 436 -7.13 -33.94 12.33
N LYS A 437 -7.65 -35.15 12.04
CA LYS A 437 -7.91 -35.64 10.67
C LYS A 437 -6.68 -35.50 9.72
N PRO A 438 -5.50 -35.99 10.12
CA PRO A 438 -4.24 -35.67 9.44
C PRO A 438 -4.22 -36.06 7.96
N ARG A 439 -4.80 -37.21 7.59
CA ARG A 439 -4.89 -37.66 6.19
C ARG A 439 -5.65 -36.66 5.30
N LYS A 440 -6.82 -36.20 5.74
CA LYS A 440 -7.66 -35.26 4.98
C LYS A 440 -6.97 -33.90 4.89
N ARG A 441 -6.44 -33.38 6.00
CA ARG A 441 -5.78 -32.06 6.04
C ARG A 441 -4.49 -32.02 5.23
N LYS A 442 -3.68 -33.09 5.24
CA LYS A 442 -2.48 -33.20 4.41
C LYS A 442 -2.85 -33.17 2.91
N ARG A 443 -3.87 -33.92 2.49
CA ARG A 443 -4.33 -33.92 1.10
C ARG A 443 -4.79 -32.52 0.64
N GLU A 444 -5.66 -31.87 1.41
CA GLU A 444 -6.14 -30.50 1.11
C GLU A 444 -4.97 -29.50 1.02
N TRP A 445 -3.98 -29.64 1.91
CA TRP A 445 -2.77 -28.81 1.89
C TRP A 445 -1.91 -29.04 0.64
N GLU A 446 -1.66 -30.30 0.28
CA GLU A 446 -0.87 -30.66 -0.89
C GLU A 446 -1.54 -30.22 -2.20
N GLU A 447 -2.87 -30.36 -2.29
CA GLU A 447 -3.68 -29.85 -3.41
C GLU A 447 -3.56 -28.33 -3.54
N LEU A 448 -3.71 -27.59 -2.43
CA LEU A 448 -3.56 -26.12 -2.43
C LEU A 448 -2.15 -25.68 -2.83
N VAL A 449 -1.10 -26.32 -2.29
CA VAL A 449 0.30 -26.01 -2.64
C VAL A 449 0.58 -26.31 -4.11
N ALA A 450 -0.01 -27.37 -4.67
CA ALA A 450 0.13 -27.69 -6.09
C ALA A 450 -0.57 -26.66 -6.99
N GLN A 451 -1.82 -26.29 -6.67
CA GLN A 451 -2.59 -25.31 -7.43
C GLN A 451 -1.99 -23.90 -7.35
N ALA A 452 -1.38 -23.53 -6.21
CA ALA A 452 -0.78 -22.22 -6.02
C ALA A 452 0.43 -22.00 -6.93
N LYS A 453 1.11 -23.08 -7.34
CA LYS A 453 2.15 -23.03 -8.37
C LYS A 453 1.60 -22.81 -9.78
N ALA A 454 0.29 -23.01 -9.99
CA ALA A 454 -0.38 -22.96 -11.28
C ALA A 454 -1.41 -21.81 -11.39
N SER A 455 -1.40 -20.83 -10.48
CA SER A 455 -2.40 -19.75 -10.48
C SER A 455 -2.26 -18.85 -11.70
N GLU A 456 -3.40 -18.37 -12.23
CA GLU A 456 -3.46 -17.60 -13.49
C GLU A 456 -4.14 -16.23 -13.30
N ILE A 457 -3.98 -15.34 -14.28
CA ILE A 457 -4.56 -13.99 -14.30
C ILE A 457 -5.84 -13.98 -15.14
N GLU A 458 -6.89 -13.33 -14.63
CA GLU A 458 -8.19 -13.21 -15.32
C GLU A 458 -8.66 -11.76 -15.42
N SER A 459 -9.31 -11.41 -16.52
CA SER A 459 -10.00 -10.12 -16.66
C SER A 459 -11.13 -10.04 -15.64
N GLY A 460 -11.02 -9.04 -14.77
CA GLY A 460 -12.03 -8.69 -13.80
C GLY A 460 -13.31 -8.22 -14.45
N LEU A 461 -13.21 -7.39 -15.49
CA LEU A 461 -14.38 -6.90 -16.23
C LEU A 461 -15.14 -8.06 -16.88
N LEU A 462 -14.43 -9.01 -17.50
CA LEU A 462 -15.03 -10.19 -18.11
C LEU A 462 -15.70 -11.07 -17.06
N ARG A 463 -15.00 -11.33 -15.96
CA ARG A 463 -15.53 -12.15 -14.87
C ARG A 463 -16.75 -11.52 -14.23
N LEU A 464 -16.74 -10.21 -13.98
CA LEU A 464 -17.86 -9.46 -13.43
C LEU A 464 -19.07 -9.49 -14.38
N ALA A 465 -18.85 -9.25 -15.68
CA ALA A 465 -19.91 -9.31 -16.68
C ALA A 465 -20.53 -10.71 -16.75
N ALA A 466 -19.71 -11.77 -16.80
CA ALA A 466 -20.18 -13.15 -16.80
C ALA A 466 -20.94 -13.52 -15.52
N LEU A 467 -20.46 -13.09 -14.34
CA LEU A 467 -21.13 -13.31 -13.06
C LEU A 467 -22.51 -12.67 -13.02
N LEU A 468 -22.63 -11.40 -13.41
CA LEU A 468 -23.93 -10.71 -13.48
C LEU A 468 -24.86 -11.37 -14.50
N PHE A 469 -24.33 -11.76 -15.66
CA PHE A 469 -25.08 -12.47 -16.70
C PHE A 469 -25.69 -13.78 -16.18
N GLU A 470 -24.88 -14.63 -15.54
CA GLU A 470 -25.33 -15.88 -14.94
C GLU A 470 -26.33 -15.66 -13.80
N ARG A 471 -26.11 -14.65 -12.96
CA ARG A 471 -27.01 -14.34 -11.84
C ARG A 471 -28.38 -13.88 -12.35
N ILE A 472 -28.43 -13.05 -13.39
CA ILE A 472 -29.69 -12.65 -14.05
C ILE A 472 -30.40 -13.86 -14.64
N ALA A 473 -29.69 -14.73 -15.36
CA ALA A 473 -30.28 -15.96 -15.92
C ALA A 473 -30.96 -16.82 -14.86
N ARG A 474 -30.28 -17.04 -13.73
CA ARG A 474 -30.82 -17.83 -12.61
C ARG A 474 -31.98 -17.14 -11.89
N ALA A 475 -31.88 -15.84 -11.65
CA ALA A 475 -32.92 -15.06 -10.98
C ALA A 475 -34.21 -15.00 -11.81
N ALA A 476 -34.08 -14.81 -13.12
CA ALA A 476 -35.19 -14.74 -14.06
C ALA A 476 -35.70 -16.13 -14.49
N ASP A 477 -34.97 -17.21 -14.17
CA ASP A 477 -35.29 -18.60 -14.57
C ASP A 477 -35.43 -18.75 -16.09
N VAL A 478 -34.53 -18.07 -16.80
CA VAL A 478 -34.43 -18.07 -18.26
C VAL A 478 -33.14 -18.74 -18.67
N SER A 479 -33.10 -19.23 -19.90
CA SER A 479 -31.86 -19.72 -20.49
C SER A 479 -30.85 -18.57 -20.68
N ILE A 480 -29.56 -18.89 -20.72
CA ILE A 480 -28.45 -17.93 -20.94
C ILE A 480 -28.68 -17.12 -22.23
N GLU A 481 -29.36 -17.71 -23.20
CA GLU A 481 -29.73 -17.14 -24.48
C GLU A 481 -30.80 -16.06 -24.39
N GLU A 482 -31.76 -16.24 -23.50
CA GLU A 482 -32.92 -15.37 -23.32
C GLU A 482 -32.61 -14.17 -22.43
N VAL A 483 -31.46 -14.18 -21.73
CA VAL A 483 -31.05 -13.09 -20.82
C VAL A 483 -31.07 -11.74 -21.54
N ILE A 484 -30.53 -11.65 -22.77
CA ILE A 484 -30.48 -10.38 -23.52
C ILE A 484 -31.89 -9.86 -23.84
N GLU A 485 -32.80 -10.73 -24.27
CA GLU A 485 -34.19 -10.38 -24.54
C GLU A 485 -34.92 -9.96 -23.24
N TYR A 486 -34.63 -10.67 -22.15
CA TYR A 486 -35.18 -10.36 -20.84
C TYR A 486 -34.73 -8.98 -20.34
N VAL A 487 -33.42 -8.69 -20.32
CA VAL A 487 -32.89 -7.41 -19.82
C VAL A 487 -33.23 -6.21 -20.70
N THR A 488 -33.56 -6.44 -21.98
CA THR A 488 -34.01 -5.38 -22.90
C THR A 488 -35.51 -5.13 -22.79
N GLY A 489 -36.32 -6.18 -22.54
CA GLY A 489 -37.76 -6.08 -22.37
C GLY A 489 -38.22 -5.67 -20.96
N HIS A 490 -37.42 -5.93 -19.93
CA HIS A 490 -37.76 -5.67 -18.52
C HIS A 490 -36.73 -4.74 -17.88
N GLY A 491 -37.08 -3.46 -17.71
CA GLY A 491 -36.18 -2.47 -17.12
C GLY A 491 -35.73 -2.79 -15.68
N GLU A 492 -36.54 -3.56 -14.94
CA GLU A 492 -36.30 -4.01 -13.57
C GLU A 492 -35.33 -5.21 -13.48
N ALA A 493 -34.88 -5.78 -14.61
CA ALA A 493 -33.96 -6.92 -14.62
C ALA A 493 -32.60 -6.63 -13.96
N TRP A 494 -32.29 -5.36 -13.75
CA TRP A 494 -31.09 -4.88 -13.08
C TRP A 494 -31.31 -4.55 -11.61
N ASP A 495 -32.56 -4.54 -11.16
CA ASP A 495 -32.96 -4.31 -9.78
C ASP A 495 -33.07 -5.66 -9.05
N TYR A 496 -32.67 -5.66 -7.78
CA TYR A 496 -32.82 -6.83 -6.92
C TYR A 496 -34.30 -6.96 -6.50
N THR A 497 -35.14 -7.48 -7.39
CA THR A 497 -36.56 -7.72 -7.12
C THR A 497 -36.75 -8.96 -6.22
N GLU A 498 -37.89 -9.06 -5.52
CA GLU A 498 -38.19 -10.16 -4.57
C GLU A 498 -37.96 -11.58 -5.16
N LEU A 499 -38.12 -11.73 -6.48
CA LEU A 499 -37.83 -12.95 -7.25
C LEU A 499 -36.36 -13.42 -7.17
N ALA A 500 -35.39 -12.49 -7.11
CA ALA A 500 -33.97 -12.80 -7.00
C ALA A 500 -33.60 -13.29 -5.59
N SER A 501 -34.31 -12.84 -4.56
CA SER A 501 -33.99 -13.13 -3.15
C SER A 501 -34.27 -14.58 -2.74
N GLU A 502 -35.25 -15.24 -3.38
CA GLU A 502 -35.59 -16.64 -3.11
C GLU A 502 -34.72 -17.63 -3.91
N ARG A 503 -34.14 -17.18 -5.04
CA ARG A 503 -33.47 -18.05 -6.03
C ARG A 503 -31.97 -17.82 -6.16
N THR A 504 -31.42 -16.80 -5.51
CA THR A 504 -29.97 -16.53 -5.50
C THR A 504 -29.42 -16.52 -4.07
N GLU A 505 -28.23 -17.09 -3.87
CA GLU A 505 -27.53 -17.06 -2.57
C GLU A 505 -26.85 -15.71 -2.29
N VAL A 506 -27.08 -14.70 -3.13
CA VAL A 506 -26.36 -13.42 -3.15
C VAL A 506 -27.20 -12.38 -2.41
N SER A 507 -26.57 -11.58 -1.54
CA SER A 507 -27.29 -10.50 -0.87
C SER A 507 -27.59 -9.33 -1.82
N GLU A 508 -28.68 -8.59 -1.56
CA GLU A 508 -29.01 -7.34 -2.26
C GLU A 508 -27.81 -6.39 -2.34
N SER A 509 -27.09 -6.25 -1.22
CA SER A 509 -25.90 -5.41 -1.13
C SER A 509 -24.75 -5.84 -2.05
N GLU A 510 -24.57 -7.14 -2.27
CA GLU A 510 -23.53 -7.66 -3.17
C GLU A 510 -23.92 -7.44 -4.63
N TRP A 511 -25.20 -7.68 -4.97
CA TRP A 511 -25.73 -7.38 -6.30
C TRP A 511 -25.56 -5.90 -6.67
N GLU A 512 -26.01 -5.00 -5.81
CA GLU A 512 -25.93 -3.55 -6.04
C GLU A 512 -24.49 -3.08 -6.23
N ARG A 513 -23.55 -3.63 -5.46
CA ARG A 513 -22.12 -3.29 -5.58
C ARG A 513 -21.55 -3.74 -6.92
N ASP A 514 -21.86 -4.95 -7.34
CA ASP A 514 -21.31 -5.53 -8.57
C ASP A 514 -21.86 -4.79 -9.82
N VAL A 515 -23.14 -4.43 -9.82
CA VAL A 515 -23.74 -3.57 -10.87
C VAL A 515 -23.13 -2.17 -10.85
N ALA A 516 -22.95 -1.55 -9.69
CA ALA A 516 -22.33 -0.23 -9.58
C ALA A 516 -20.88 -0.23 -10.08
N SER A 517 -20.13 -1.32 -9.82
CA SER A 517 -18.77 -1.50 -10.32
C SER A 517 -18.74 -1.60 -11.85
N LEU A 518 -19.67 -2.35 -12.45
CA LEU A 518 -19.79 -2.46 -13.90
C LEU A 518 -20.12 -1.10 -14.55
N ASP A 519 -21.09 -0.37 -13.99
CA ASP A 519 -21.47 0.96 -14.49
C ASP A 519 -20.31 1.96 -14.45
N ALA A 520 -19.59 2.02 -13.32
CA ALA A 520 -18.46 2.93 -13.14
C ALA A 520 -17.31 2.61 -14.12
N ALA A 521 -17.12 1.33 -14.45
CA ALA A 521 -16.16 0.90 -15.47
C ALA A 521 -16.62 1.31 -16.88
N ILE A 522 -17.88 1.09 -17.24
CA ILE A 522 -18.45 1.52 -18.54
C ILE A 522 -18.34 3.03 -18.71
N LEU A 523 -18.77 3.81 -17.72
CA LEU A 523 -18.67 5.28 -17.73
C LEU A 523 -17.21 5.76 -17.73
N GLY A 524 -16.28 4.99 -17.18
CA GLY A 524 -14.85 5.31 -17.23
C GLY A 524 -14.21 5.07 -18.59
N LEU A 525 -14.64 4.01 -19.28
CA LEU A 525 -14.08 3.60 -20.57
C LEU A 525 -14.63 4.40 -21.75
N LEU A 526 -15.92 4.72 -21.75
CA LEU A 526 -16.58 5.42 -22.84
C LEU A 526 -16.50 6.95 -22.69
N ASP A 527 -16.41 7.64 -23.81
CA ASP A 527 -16.63 9.09 -23.87
C ASP A 527 -18.11 9.39 -23.57
N VAL A 528 -18.36 10.21 -22.55
CA VAL A 528 -19.70 10.60 -22.07
C VAL A 528 -20.55 11.31 -23.14
N GLU A 529 -19.91 11.87 -24.17
CA GLU A 529 -20.55 12.55 -25.31
C GLU A 529 -20.97 11.61 -26.44
N THR A 530 -20.56 10.33 -26.38
CA THR A 530 -20.93 9.30 -27.36
C THR A 530 -22.45 9.24 -27.59
N ALA A 531 -22.88 9.19 -28.84
CA ALA A 531 -24.29 8.97 -29.19
C ALA A 531 -24.74 7.53 -28.89
N ILE A 532 -26.01 7.32 -28.52
CA ILE A 532 -26.53 6.02 -28.07
C ILE A 532 -26.37 4.91 -29.12
N ASP A 533 -26.56 5.25 -30.39
CA ASP A 533 -26.41 4.36 -31.53
C ASP A 533 -24.94 4.01 -31.85
N GLU A 534 -23.98 4.81 -31.37
CA GLU A 534 -22.55 4.56 -31.52
C GLU A 534 -21.92 3.75 -30.37
N ILE A 535 -22.67 3.48 -29.29
CA ILE A 535 -22.14 2.83 -28.08
C ILE A 535 -21.45 1.49 -28.37
N GLU A 536 -22.03 0.65 -29.22
CA GLU A 536 -21.44 -0.65 -29.57
C GLU A 536 -20.09 -0.47 -30.26
N ARG A 537 -20.04 0.41 -31.25
CA ARG A 537 -18.80 0.74 -31.97
C ARG A 537 -17.74 1.30 -31.04
N GLN A 538 -18.12 2.19 -30.11
CA GLN A 538 -17.18 2.77 -29.16
C GLN A 538 -16.69 1.75 -28.14
N LEU A 539 -17.54 0.84 -27.66
CA LEU A 539 -17.12 -0.27 -26.81
C LEU A 539 -16.07 -1.15 -27.50
N ASP A 540 -16.27 -1.47 -28.78
CA ASP A 540 -15.29 -2.22 -29.56
C ASP A 540 -13.94 -1.47 -29.66
N VAL A 541 -13.98 -0.15 -29.88
CA VAL A 541 -12.77 0.69 -29.97
C VAL A 541 -12.02 0.78 -28.64
N VAL A 542 -12.72 1.01 -27.53
CA VAL A 542 -12.08 1.21 -26.22
C VAL A 542 -11.62 -0.10 -25.59
N LEU A 543 -12.25 -1.24 -25.92
CA LEU A 543 -11.85 -2.57 -25.48
C LEU A 543 -10.90 -3.28 -26.45
N ASP A 544 -10.57 -2.66 -27.58
CA ASP A 544 -9.61 -3.19 -28.53
C ASP A 544 -8.25 -3.44 -27.86
N GLY A 545 -7.69 -4.63 -28.10
CA GLY A 545 -6.44 -5.10 -27.48
C GLY A 545 -6.46 -5.25 -25.95
N SER A 546 -7.62 -5.10 -25.29
CA SER A 546 -7.75 -5.24 -23.84
C SER A 546 -7.60 -6.67 -23.35
N LEU A 547 -7.29 -6.85 -22.06
CA LEU A 547 -7.30 -8.17 -21.42
C LEU A 547 -8.68 -8.85 -21.55
N PHE A 548 -9.76 -8.08 -21.37
CA PHE A 548 -11.14 -8.52 -21.58
C PHE A 548 -11.32 -9.16 -22.96
N THR A 549 -10.95 -8.46 -24.04
CA THR A 549 -11.16 -8.93 -25.41
C THR A 549 -10.35 -10.18 -25.72
N ARG A 550 -9.10 -10.24 -25.23
CA ARG A 550 -8.20 -11.39 -25.44
C ARG A 550 -8.73 -12.66 -24.78
N GLN A 551 -9.15 -12.55 -23.52
CA GLN A 551 -9.68 -13.71 -22.80
C GLN A 551 -11.07 -14.11 -23.28
N LEU A 552 -11.90 -13.14 -23.69
CA LEU A 552 -13.20 -13.43 -24.31
C LEU A 552 -13.02 -14.19 -25.64
N ALA A 553 -12.01 -13.85 -26.44
CA ALA A 553 -11.73 -14.52 -27.72
C ALA A 553 -11.45 -16.03 -27.60
N ARG A 554 -11.11 -16.51 -26.40
CA ARG A 554 -10.91 -17.95 -26.09
C ARG A 554 -12.20 -18.69 -25.76
N GLN A 555 -13.30 -17.97 -25.53
CA GLN A 555 -14.61 -18.56 -25.30
C GLN A 555 -15.26 -18.98 -26.62
N GLU A 556 -16.30 -19.79 -26.56
CA GLU A 556 -17.09 -20.13 -27.75
C GLU A 556 -17.68 -18.87 -28.39
N ALA A 557 -17.68 -18.80 -29.73
CA ALA A 557 -18.14 -17.61 -30.49
C ALA A 557 -19.51 -17.09 -30.05
N ARG A 558 -20.39 -18.00 -29.62
CA ARG A 558 -21.70 -17.68 -29.05
C ARG A 558 -21.63 -16.90 -27.74
N ILE A 559 -20.76 -17.32 -26.82
CA ILE A 559 -20.54 -16.63 -25.53
C ILE A 559 -19.89 -15.27 -25.77
N GLN A 560 -19.00 -15.17 -26.76
CA GLN A 560 -18.40 -13.90 -27.17
C GLN A 560 -19.47 -12.87 -27.56
N ASP A 561 -20.42 -13.26 -28.43
CA ASP A 561 -21.53 -12.40 -28.85
C ASP A 561 -22.41 -11.99 -27.67
N LEU A 562 -22.81 -12.95 -26.83
CA LEU A 562 -23.70 -12.69 -25.69
C LEU A 562 -23.09 -11.70 -24.70
N ILE A 563 -21.83 -11.86 -24.31
CA ILE A 563 -21.16 -10.96 -23.35
C ILE A 563 -20.96 -9.56 -23.94
N ARG A 564 -20.60 -9.43 -25.23
CA ARG A 564 -20.49 -8.12 -25.89
C ARG A 564 -21.83 -7.40 -25.93
N ARG A 565 -22.90 -8.11 -26.33
CA ARG A 565 -24.25 -7.58 -26.34
C ARG A 565 -24.72 -7.20 -24.94
N PHE A 566 -24.38 -7.99 -23.92
CA PHE A 566 -24.73 -7.68 -22.54
C PHE A 566 -24.14 -6.34 -22.06
N LEU A 567 -22.84 -6.12 -22.32
CA LEU A 567 -22.19 -4.84 -22.01
C LEU A 567 -22.83 -3.68 -22.79
N ALA A 568 -23.10 -3.87 -24.07
CA ALA A 568 -23.73 -2.87 -24.91
C ALA A 568 -25.15 -2.50 -24.42
N VAL A 569 -25.96 -3.49 -24.05
CA VAL A 569 -27.29 -3.27 -23.47
C VAL A 569 -27.20 -2.47 -22.18
N ARG A 570 -26.26 -2.81 -21.29
CA ARG A 570 -26.07 -2.06 -20.04
C ARG A 570 -25.62 -0.62 -20.31
N ALA A 571 -24.67 -0.41 -21.21
CA ALA A 571 -24.21 0.92 -21.59
C ALA A 571 -25.33 1.78 -22.22
N LYS A 572 -26.13 1.22 -23.14
CA LYS A 572 -27.30 1.89 -23.73
C LYS A 572 -28.36 2.24 -22.69
N LEU A 573 -28.56 1.39 -21.69
CA LEU A 573 -29.45 1.70 -20.57
C LEU A 573 -28.95 2.91 -19.78
N ILE A 574 -27.66 2.98 -19.44
CA ILE A 574 -27.06 4.15 -18.76
C ILE A 574 -27.31 5.42 -19.56
N TRP A 575 -27.03 5.41 -20.86
CA TRP A 575 -27.22 6.59 -21.72
C TRP A 575 -28.68 6.98 -21.90
N SER A 576 -29.61 6.03 -22.05
CA SER A 576 -31.03 6.35 -22.24
C SER A 576 -31.70 6.91 -20.98
N ARG A 577 -31.10 6.69 -19.81
CA ARG A 577 -31.60 7.18 -18.51
C ARG A 577 -30.91 8.45 -18.02
N THR A 578 -29.99 9.02 -18.80
CA THR A 578 -29.18 10.17 -18.38
C THR A 578 -29.05 11.22 -19.48
N THR A 579 -28.86 12.47 -19.09
CA THR A 579 -28.37 13.53 -19.99
C THR A 579 -26.84 13.52 -20.08
N THR A 580 -26.27 14.18 -21.08
CA THR A 580 -24.79 14.31 -21.20
C THR A 580 -24.18 15.01 -19.98
N ALA A 581 -24.85 16.05 -19.44
CA ALA A 581 -24.40 16.75 -18.24
C ALA A 581 -24.37 15.82 -17.02
N GLN A 582 -25.44 15.04 -16.80
CA GLN A 582 -25.48 14.04 -15.73
C GLN A 582 -24.40 12.98 -15.88
N ARG A 583 -24.20 12.42 -17.09
CA ARG A 583 -23.13 11.44 -17.34
C ARG A 583 -21.74 12.02 -17.05
N ARG A 584 -21.50 13.27 -17.44
CA ARG A 584 -20.23 13.95 -17.13
C ARG A 584 -20.03 14.06 -15.62
N GLY A 585 -21.07 14.46 -14.88
CA GLY A 585 -21.06 14.47 -13.42
C GLY A 585 -20.76 13.10 -12.80
N TYR A 586 -21.44 12.04 -13.25
CA TYR A 586 -21.23 10.68 -12.74
C TYR A 586 -19.83 10.16 -13.09
N HIS A 587 -19.33 10.50 -14.28
CA HIS A 587 -17.98 10.17 -14.74
C HIS A 587 -16.92 10.78 -13.83
N VAL A 588 -16.99 12.08 -13.52
CA VAL A 588 -16.01 12.74 -12.64
C VAL A 588 -16.09 12.26 -11.20
N ALA A 589 -17.29 11.92 -10.72
CA ALA A 589 -17.52 11.37 -9.39
C ALA A 589 -17.11 9.89 -9.27
N GLY A 590 -16.88 9.19 -10.39
CA GLY A 590 -16.57 7.77 -10.44
C GLY A 590 -17.71 6.87 -9.99
N LEU A 591 -18.96 7.29 -10.26
CA LEU A 591 -20.20 6.64 -9.83
C LEU A 591 -20.92 5.96 -10.99
N GLY A 592 -21.62 4.87 -10.66
CA GLY A 592 -22.57 4.23 -11.56
C GLY A 592 -23.92 4.94 -11.64
N LEU A 593 -24.84 4.40 -12.44
CA LEU A 593 -26.13 5.04 -12.74
C LEU A 593 -26.96 5.31 -11.47
N ARG A 594 -27.08 4.31 -10.59
CA ARG A 594 -27.92 4.42 -9.38
C ARG A 594 -27.35 5.42 -8.37
N GLY A 595 -26.05 5.37 -8.13
CA GLY A 595 -25.36 6.32 -7.24
C GLY A 595 -25.45 7.75 -7.77
N GLY A 596 -25.24 7.95 -9.08
CA GLY A 596 -25.36 9.25 -9.72
C GLY A 596 -26.78 9.85 -9.65
N ARG A 597 -27.81 9.05 -9.96
CA ARG A 597 -29.21 9.51 -9.85
C ARG A 597 -29.62 9.85 -8.42
N PHE A 598 -29.15 9.07 -7.45
CA PHE A 598 -29.36 9.39 -6.04
C PHE A 598 -28.79 10.76 -5.68
N LEU A 599 -27.57 11.07 -6.18
CA LEU A 599 -26.99 12.40 -5.97
C LEU A 599 -27.89 13.48 -6.60
N ASP A 600 -28.28 13.35 -7.86
CA ASP A 600 -29.15 14.32 -8.54
C ASP A 600 -30.45 14.60 -7.76
N GLU A 601 -31.08 13.55 -7.22
CA GLU A 601 -32.33 13.63 -6.45
C GLU A 601 -32.17 14.38 -5.11
N HIS A 602 -30.97 14.37 -4.51
CA HIS A 602 -30.69 14.96 -3.20
C HIS A 602 -29.67 16.12 -3.26
N MET A 603 -29.38 16.64 -4.45
CA MET A 603 -28.26 17.57 -4.68
C MET A 603 -28.33 18.82 -3.79
N GLU A 604 -29.51 19.43 -3.70
CA GLU A 604 -29.75 20.64 -2.90
C GLU A 604 -29.44 20.40 -1.41
N GLU A 605 -29.95 19.29 -0.86
CA GLU A 605 -29.73 18.94 0.55
C GLU A 605 -28.26 18.60 0.83
N LEU A 606 -27.60 17.89 -0.10
CA LEU A 606 -26.20 17.48 0.03
C LEU A 606 -25.24 18.68 -0.06
N VAL A 607 -25.43 19.56 -1.05
CA VAL A 607 -24.65 20.79 -1.21
C VAL A 607 -24.89 21.73 -0.03
N GLY A 608 -26.15 21.91 0.38
CA GLY A 608 -26.51 22.74 1.54
C GLY A 608 -25.86 22.26 2.85
N ALA A 609 -25.86 20.95 3.09
CA ALA A 609 -25.21 20.37 4.27
C ALA A 609 -23.68 20.56 4.24
N LEU A 610 -23.03 20.40 3.08
CA LEU A 610 -21.59 20.65 2.94
C LEU A 610 -21.23 22.11 3.18
N LEU A 611 -21.94 23.06 2.55
CA LEU A 611 -21.68 24.49 2.74
C LEU A 611 -21.90 24.91 4.19
N THR A 612 -22.92 24.37 4.86
CA THR A 612 -23.15 24.60 6.29
C THR A 612 -21.97 24.09 7.11
N ALA A 613 -21.54 22.84 6.88
CA ALA A 613 -20.42 22.25 7.59
C ALA A 613 -19.13 23.08 7.42
N GLU A 614 -18.80 23.50 6.20
CA GLU A 614 -17.59 24.29 5.94
C GLU A 614 -17.65 25.69 6.54
N THR A 615 -18.82 26.33 6.54
CA THR A 615 -19.01 27.64 7.20
C THR A 615 -18.80 27.51 8.70
N MET A 616 -19.37 26.48 9.33
CA MET A 616 -19.21 26.26 10.78
C MET A 616 -17.77 25.91 11.15
N ILE A 617 -17.03 25.19 10.29
CA ILE A 617 -15.59 24.93 10.47
C ILE A 617 -14.79 26.23 10.44
N ASP A 618 -15.06 27.11 9.48
CA ASP A 618 -14.40 28.42 9.37
C ASP A 618 -14.71 29.33 10.56
N ASP A 619 -15.94 29.30 11.06
CA ASP A 619 -16.39 30.06 12.24
C ASP A 619 -15.86 29.47 13.56
N GLY A 620 -15.28 28.27 13.54
CA GLY A 620 -14.79 27.56 14.72
C GLY A 620 -15.89 26.92 15.58
N ASP A 621 -17.10 26.76 15.05
CA ASP A 621 -18.19 26.04 15.72
C ASP A 621 -18.13 24.54 15.43
N GLU A 622 -17.33 23.83 16.21
CA GLU A 622 -17.11 22.39 16.04
C GLU A 622 -18.39 21.54 16.22
N THR A 623 -19.36 22.02 17.02
CA THR A 623 -20.59 21.26 17.30
C THR A 623 -21.54 21.35 16.12
N SER A 624 -21.84 22.56 15.65
CA SER A 624 -22.69 22.76 14.48
C SER A 624 -22.07 22.16 13.21
N ALA A 625 -20.73 22.19 13.10
CA ALA A 625 -20.02 21.49 12.02
C ALA A 625 -20.25 19.96 12.07
N ALA A 626 -20.18 19.36 13.27
CA ALA A 626 -20.43 17.94 13.46
C ALA A 626 -21.88 17.56 13.12
N ASP A 627 -22.86 18.36 13.54
CA ASP A 627 -24.27 18.15 13.21
C ASP A 627 -24.53 18.15 11.69
N ALA A 628 -23.96 19.13 10.97
CA ALA A 628 -24.09 19.21 9.51
C ALA A 628 -23.44 18.02 8.80
N ILE A 629 -22.27 17.56 9.27
CA ILE A 629 -21.59 16.37 8.73
C ILE A 629 -22.40 15.09 9.00
N VAL A 630 -23.00 14.95 10.19
CA VAL A 630 -23.87 13.82 10.52
C VAL A 630 -25.15 13.81 9.67
N GLN A 631 -25.73 14.99 9.41
CA GLN A 631 -26.85 15.14 8.49
C GLN A 631 -26.48 14.68 7.08
N PHE A 632 -25.35 15.17 6.55
CA PHE A 632 -24.83 14.76 5.25
C PHE A 632 -24.64 13.23 5.18
N ALA A 633 -23.98 12.64 6.18
CA ALA A 633 -23.75 11.20 6.27
C ALA A 633 -25.06 10.40 6.26
N GLY A 634 -26.08 10.89 6.96
CA GLY A 634 -27.41 10.27 7.03
C GLY A 634 -28.12 10.19 5.68
N LEU A 635 -27.84 11.11 4.76
CA LEU A 635 -28.34 11.07 3.39
C LEU A 635 -27.52 10.07 2.56
N VAL A 636 -26.20 10.28 2.45
CA VAL A 636 -25.37 9.50 1.50
C VAL A 636 -25.26 8.01 1.85
N PHE A 637 -25.31 7.63 3.13
CA PHE A 637 -25.26 6.22 3.53
C PHE A 637 -26.49 5.41 3.10
N GLN A 638 -27.51 6.04 2.53
CA GLN A 638 -28.66 5.35 1.97
C GLN A 638 -28.40 4.72 0.59
N THR A 639 -27.32 5.09 -0.11
CA THR A 639 -27.05 4.61 -1.48
C THR A 639 -25.72 3.87 -1.62
N VAL A 640 -25.66 2.88 -2.51
CA VAL A 640 -24.39 2.29 -2.96
C VAL A 640 -23.77 3.26 -3.98
N PRO A 641 -22.45 3.55 -3.88
CA PRO A 641 -21.42 2.84 -3.14
C PRO A 641 -21.06 3.43 -1.76
N PHE A 642 -21.81 4.41 -1.25
CA PHE A 642 -21.49 5.07 0.03
C PHE A 642 -22.02 4.34 1.26
N ARG A 643 -23.01 3.47 1.11
CA ARG A 643 -23.58 2.64 2.18
C ARG A 643 -22.49 1.77 2.85
N PRO A 644 -22.27 1.91 4.17
CA PRO A 644 -21.33 1.08 4.90
C PRO A 644 -21.74 -0.39 4.96
N THR A 645 -20.76 -1.29 5.07
CA THR A 645 -21.04 -2.73 5.19
C THR A 645 -21.55 -3.10 6.60
N LYS A 646 -21.11 -2.37 7.62
CA LYS A 646 -21.45 -2.53 9.03
C LYS A 646 -21.75 -1.16 9.61
N MET A 647 -22.85 -1.05 10.36
CA MET A 647 -23.29 0.22 10.91
C MET A 647 -23.80 0.01 12.34
N PRO A 648 -23.08 0.53 13.36
CA PRO A 648 -23.54 0.51 14.74
C PRO A 648 -24.87 1.25 14.93
N ASP A 649 -25.66 0.86 15.92
CA ASP A 649 -26.92 1.56 16.25
C ASP A 649 -26.68 3.04 16.58
N ALA A 650 -25.62 3.33 17.34
CA ALA A 650 -25.22 4.68 17.76
C ALA A 650 -24.22 5.36 16.80
N TRP A 651 -24.24 5.03 15.50
CA TRP A 651 -23.27 5.55 14.54
C TRP A 651 -23.27 7.08 14.42
N ARG A 652 -24.43 7.73 14.61
CA ARG A 652 -24.56 9.20 14.57
C ARG A 652 -23.79 9.85 15.73
N ASP A 653 -23.97 9.32 16.93
CA ASP A 653 -23.27 9.79 18.12
C ASP A 653 -21.77 9.54 18.01
N ALA A 654 -21.38 8.40 17.45
CA ALA A 654 -19.99 8.08 17.17
C ALA A 654 -19.38 9.06 16.16
N LEU A 655 -20.05 9.33 15.03
CA LEU A 655 -19.56 10.29 14.04
C LEU A 655 -19.50 11.72 14.60
N HIS A 656 -20.51 12.15 15.35
CA HIS A 656 -20.49 13.46 16.01
C HIS A 656 -19.30 13.57 16.97
N ALA A 657 -19.12 12.60 17.86
CA ALA A 657 -18.00 12.56 18.80
C ALA A 657 -16.64 12.57 18.10
N TRP A 658 -16.54 11.90 16.95
CA TRP A 658 -15.35 11.90 16.11
C TRP A 658 -15.01 13.30 15.60
N ILE A 659 -15.97 14.02 15.01
CA ILE A 659 -15.76 15.37 14.46
C ILE A 659 -15.46 16.40 15.56
N SER A 660 -16.09 16.28 16.73
CA SER A 660 -15.79 17.10 17.92
C SER A 660 -14.43 16.78 18.58
N GLY A 661 -13.62 15.91 17.97
CA GLY A 661 -12.27 15.59 18.44
C GLY A 661 -12.23 14.84 19.76
N ARG A 662 -13.22 13.97 20.07
CA ARG A 662 -13.15 13.04 21.21
C ARG A 662 -12.17 11.90 20.94
N PRO A 663 -11.44 11.37 21.96
CA PRO A 663 -10.44 10.31 21.78
C PRO A 663 -10.97 9.10 21.00
N ALA A 664 -10.17 8.57 20.07
CA ALA A 664 -10.64 7.59 19.10
C ALA A 664 -11.16 6.30 19.78
N ALA A 665 -10.50 5.87 20.87
CA ALA A 665 -10.94 4.75 21.68
C ALA A 665 -12.35 4.94 22.28
N GLU A 666 -12.68 6.14 22.77
CA GLU A 666 -14.02 6.43 23.31
C GLU A 666 -15.08 6.35 22.20
N VAL A 667 -14.72 6.86 21.01
CA VAL A 667 -15.65 6.83 19.88
C VAL A 667 -15.86 5.42 19.35
N VAL A 668 -14.80 4.60 19.30
CA VAL A 668 -14.90 3.17 18.98
C VAL A 668 -15.81 2.45 19.99
N ASP A 669 -15.70 2.77 21.29
CA ASP A 669 -16.55 2.19 22.33
C ASP A 669 -18.04 2.57 22.14
N ILE A 670 -18.35 3.79 21.70
CA ILE A 670 -19.74 4.19 21.33
C ILE A 670 -20.27 3.31 20.19
N GLY A 671 -19.43 2.97 19.21
CA GLY A 671 -19.78 2.08 18.10
C GLY A 671 -19.84 0.59 18.46
N GLY A 672 -19.52 0.20 19.70
CA GLY A 672 -19.54 -1.19 20.16
C GLY A 672 -18.59 -2.11 19.38
N GLU A 673 -19.00 -3.37 19.17
CA GLU A 673 -18.16 -4.37 18.46
C GLU A 673 -17.86 -4.00 17.00
N GLU A 674 -18.66 -3.11 16.39
CA GLU A 674 -18.50 -2.68 15.00
C GLU A 674 -17.83 -1.31 14.87
N GLY A 675 -17.49 -0.65 15.98
CA GLY A 675 -16.98 0.72 15.99
C GLY A 675 -15.75 0.91 15.10
N VAL A 676 -14.76 0.03 15.21
CA VAL A 676 -13.53 0.15 14.39
C VAL A 676 -13.81 -0.02 12.89
N ASP A 677 -14.67 -0.97 12.52
CA ASP A 677 -15.05 -1.20 11.12
C ASP A 677 -15.81 0.01 10.56
N PHE A 678 -16.75 0.54 11.33
CA PHE A 678 -17.49 1.75 10.98
C PHE A 678 -16.55 2.93 10.72
N PHE A 679 -15.57 3.17 11.59
CA PHE A 679 -14.62 4.26 11.36
C PHE A 679 -13.76 4.06 10.12
N GLN A 680 -13.24 2.86 9.89
CA GLN A 680 -12.33 2.62 8.77
C GLN A 680 -13.04 2.58 7.40
N ASP A 681 -14.22 1.98 7.31
CA ASP A 681 -15.00 1.84 6.06
C ASP A 681 -15.95 3.01 5.85
N ALA A 682 -16.80 3.34 6.84
CA ALA A 682 -17.83 4.36 6.67
C ALA A 682 -17.24 5.78 6.72
N VAL A 683 -16.54 6.12 7.80
CA VAL A 683 -16.10 7.50 8.07
C VAL A 683 -14.87 7.86 7.23
N MET A 684 -13.79 7.10 7.38
CA MET A 684 -12.49 7.37 6.77
C MET A 684 -12.37 6.97 5.29
N TYR A 685 -13.42 6.41 4.68
CA TYR A 685 -13.38 6.03 3.26
C TYR A 685 -14.63 6.46 2.52
N ARG A 686 -15.80 5.90 2.84
CA ARG A 686 -17.04 6.15 2.08
C ARG A 686 -17.57 7.57 2.27
N LEU A 687 -17.55 8.12 3.47
CA LEU A 687 -18.06 9.46 3.76
C LEU A 687 -17.20 10.54 3.10
N ALA A 688 -15.89 10.49 3.29
CA ALA A 688 -14.96 11.38 2.60
C ALA A 688 -15.10 11.30 1.07
N TRP A 689 -15.29 10.09 0.52
CA TRP A 689 -15.60 9.92 -0.91
C TRP A 689 -16.92 10.57 -1.32
N ALA A 690 -17.98 10.37 -0.54
CA ALA A 690 -19.28 10.92 -0.85
C ALA A 690 -19.25 12.45 -0.89
N MET A 691 -18.55 13.08 0.07
CA MET A 691 -18.38 14.54 0.11
C MET A 691 -17.71 15.06 -1.15
N GLU A 692 -16.63 14.42 -1.59
CA GLU A 692 -15.97 14.82 -2.82
C GLU A 692 -16.83 14.52 -4.06
N ALA A 693 -17.42 13.33 -4.14
CA ALA A 693 -18.27 12.93 -5.27
C ALA A 693 -19.40 13.94 -5.49
N VAL A 694 -20.03 14.40 -4.40
CA VAL A 694 -21.01 15.50 -4.43
C VAL A 694 -20.37 16.78 -4.95
N ARG A 695 -19.23 17.20 -4.39
CA ARG A 695 -18.54 18.43 -4.81
C ARG A 695 -18.22 18.45 -6.31
N VAL A 696 -17.56 17.43 -6.83
CA VAL A 696 -17.16 17.39 -8.25
C VAL A 696 -18.34 17.22 -9.19
N HIS A 697 -19.36 16.46 -8.78
CA HIS A 697 -20.59 16.32 -9.55
C HIS A 697 -21.34 17.65 -9.62
N ALA A 698 -21.59 18.29 -8.47
CA ALA A 698 -22.28 19.57 -8.35
C ALA A 698 -21.59 20.67 -9.17
N THR A 699 -20.26 20.74 -9.09
CA THR A 699 -19.45 21.68 -9.88
C THR A 699 -19.60 21.41 -11.38
N THR A 700 -19.56 20.14 -11.79
CA THR A 700 -19.62 19.74 -13.20
C THR A 700 -20.98 20.02 -13.83
N ILE A 701 -22.07 19.89 -13.08
CA ILE A 701 -23.42 20.21 -13.55
C ILE A 701 -23.79 21.69 -13.38
N GLY A 702 -22.90 22.49 -12.78
CA GLY A 702 -23.12 23.92 -12.55
C GLY A 702 -24.18 24.21 -11.48
N HIS A 703 -24.24 23.41 -10.42
CA HIS A 703 -25.17 23.63 -9.31
C HIS A 703 -24.78 24.89 -8.51
N ASP A 704 -25.78 25.67 -8.10
CA ASP A 704 -25.57 26.88 -7.31
C ASP A 704 -24.87 26.55 -5.98
N GLY A 705 -23.86 27.34 -5.62
CA GLY A 705 -23.07 27.17 -4.40
C GLY A 705 -21.96 26.11 -4.46
N ALA A 706 -21.88 25.29 -5.51
CA ALA A 706 -20.87 24.23 -5.62
C ALA A 706 -19.42 24.77 -5.59
N ASP A 707 -19.17 25.92 -6.24
CA ASP A 707 -17.85 26.57 -6.31
C ASP A 707 -17.34 27.05 -4.93
N ASN A 708 -18.22 27.18 -3.94
CA ASN A 708 -17.86 27.61 -2.59
C ASN A 708 -17.40 26.45 -1.69
N ILE A 709 -17.59 25.19 -2.12
CA ILE A 709 -17.17 24.00 -1.38
C ILE A 709 -15.66 23.81 -1.56
N ARG A 710 -14.89 24.03 -0.49
CA ARG A 710 -13.42 24.00 -0.44
C ARG A 710 -12.85 22.63 -0.04
N GLY A 711 -13.69 21.70 0.41
CA GLY A 711 -13.30 20.37 0.89
C GLY A 711 -12.96 20.33 2.39
N LEU A 712 -13.29 21.37 3.16
CA LEU A 712 -13.00 21.43 4.61
C LEU A 712 -13.75 20.35 5.39
N ALA A 713 -15.00 20.05 5.01
CA ALA A 713 -15.78 19.00 5.66
C ALA A 713 -15.14 17.62 5.49
N ALA A 714 -14.65 17.30 4.28
CA ALA A 714 -13.93 16.06 4.02
C ALA A 714 -12.63 15.98 4.83
N MET A 715 -11.88 17.08 4.92
CA MET A 715 -10.68 17.16 5.75
C MET A 715 -10.98 16.97 7.24
N ALA A 716 -12.08 17.52 7.74
CA ALA A 716 -12.51 17.37 9.14
C ALA A 716 -12.90 15.91 9.45
N VAL A 717 -13.59 15.23 8.52
CA VAL A 717 -13.92 13.80 8.61
C VAL A 717 -12.66 12.95 8.70
N GLU A 718 -11.66 13.22 7.86
CA GLU A 718 -10.40 12.48 7.88
C GLU A 718 -9.56 12.74 9.13
N ALA A 719 -9.48 14.00 9.56
CA ALA A 719 -8.73 14.40 10.73
C ALA A 719 -9.38 13.97 12.05
N GLY A 720 -10.71 13.80 12.05
CA GLY A 720 -11.48 13.64 13.29
C GLY A 720 -11.43 14.89 14.15
N SER A 721 -11.47 16.06 13.52
CA SER A 721 -11.51 17.36 14.19
C SER A 721 -12.02 18.40 13.21
N ALA A 722 -12.93 19.26 13.66
CA ALA A 722 -13.35 20.45 12.93
C ALA A 722 -12.38 21.65 13.11
N ASN A 723 -11.29 21.51 13.88
CA ASN A 723 -10.34 22.58 14.13
C ASN A 723 -9.30 22.68 12.99
N PRO A 724 -9.22 23.80 12.24
CA PRO A 724 -8.31 23.93 11.10
C PRO A 724 -6.82 23.76 11.44
N SER A 725 -6.38 24.23 12.61
CA SER A 725 -4.98 24.08 13.04
C SER A 725 -4.63 22.62 13.34
N VAL A 726 -5.55 21.86 13.93
CA VAL A 726 -5.39 20.42 14.17
C VAL A 726 -5.32 19.67 12.84
N ILE A 727 -6.24 19.95 11.92
CA ILE A 727 -6.27 19.38 10.56
C ILE A 727 -4.91 19.64 9.87
N SER A 728 -4.42 20.87 9.90
CA SER A 728 -3.17 21.28 9.25
C SER A 728 -1.94 20.55 9.82
N LEU A 729 -1.86 20.33 11.13
CA LEU A 729 -0.77 19.55 11.75
C LEU A 729 -0.81 18.07 11.35
N LEU A 730 -1.99 17.45 11.39
CA LEU A 730 -2.16 16.04 11.02
C LEU A 730 -1.79 15.81 9.55
N ARG A 731 -2.25 16.69 8.64
CA ARG A 731 -1.91 16.63 7.21
C ARG A 731 -0.43 16.90 6.94
N SER A 732 0.23 17.64 7.81
CA SER A 732 1.67 17.89 7.72
C SER A 732 2.53 16.71 8.23
N GLY A 733 1.90 15.62 8.68
CA GLY A 733 2.56 14.37 9.06
C GLY A 733 2.64 14.10 10.56
N LEU A 734 1.96 14.88 11.41
CA LEU A 734 1.84 14.57 12.83
C LEU A 734 0.88 13.38 13.02
N ASN A 735 1.41 12.21 13.38
CA ASN A 735 0.64 10.95 13.44
C ASN A 735 -0.10 10.71 14.77
N SER A 736 -0.45 11.75 15.52
CA SER A 736 -1.27 11.63 16.74
C SER A 736 -2.18 12.84 16.88
N ARG A 737 -3.49 12.58 16.97
CA ARG A 737 -4.50 13.62 17.06
C ARG A 737 -4.55 14.21 18.45
N ASP A 738 -4.38 13.38 19.49
CA ASP A 738 -4.32 13.85 20.86
C ASP A 738 -3.15 14.82 21.06
N VAL A 739 -1.99 14.54 20.43
CA VAL A 739 -0.82 15.44 20.44
C VAL A 739 -1.09 16.74 19.68
N ALA A 740 -1.71 16.65 18.49
CA ALA A 740 -2.06 17.83 17.69
C ALA A 740 -3.02 18.75 18.46
N LYS A 741 -4.07 18.19 19.02
CA LYS A 741 -5.09 18.90 19.80
C LYS A 741 -4.49 19.52 21.06
N ALA A 742 -3.75 18.75 21.85
CA ALA A 742 -3.09 19.26 23.05
C ALA A 742 -2.12 20.41 22.72
N ALA A 743 -1.38 20.33 21.61
CA ALA A 743 -0.47 21.40 21.19
C ALA A 743 -1.23 22.68 20.79
N VAL A 744 -2.31 22.55 20.01
CA VAL A 744 -3.16 23.66 19.56
C VAL A 744 -3.88 24.32 20.74
N GLU A 745 -4.56 23.54 21.57
CA GLU A 745 -5.33 24.04 22.72
C GLU A 745 -4.44 24.71 23.76
N SER A 746 -3.29 24.10 24.07
CA SER A 746 -2.40 24.62 25.11
C SER A 746 -1.69 25.91 24.71
N THR A 747 -1.62 26.23 23.41
CA THR A 747 -0.98 27.45 22.87
C THR A 747 -1.99 28.45 22.27
N GLY A 748 -3.27 28.07 22.12
CA GLY A 748 -4.27 28.89 21.45
C GLY A 748 -3.98 29.12 19.97
N ALA A 749 -3.37 28.14 19.30
CA ALA A 749 -2.98 28.27 17.89
C ALA A 749 -4.22 28.45 16.98
N ASN A 750 -4.12 29.37 16.02
CA ASN A 750 -5.19 29.66 15.07
C ASN A 750 -4.63 29.94 13.65
N PHE A 751 -3.94 28.93 13.10
CA PHE A 751 -3.51 28.94 11.71
C PHE A 751 -4.40 28.02 10.87
N VAL A 752 -4.61 28.41 9.62
CA VAL A 752 -5.44 27.67 8.65
C VAL A 752 -4.62 27.14 7.47
N ASP A 753 -3.35 27.57 7.35
CA ASP A 753 -2.47 27.23 6.25
C ASP A 753 -1.07 26.77 6.73
N ARG A 754 -0.27 26.29 5.79
CA ARG A 754 1.08 25.78 6.07
C ARG A 754 2.03 26.90 6.52
N THR A 755 1.90 28.10 5.96
CA THR A 755 2.77 29.23 6.29
C THR A 755 2.57 29.66 7.73
N GLY A 756 1.31 29.82 8.15
CA GLY A 756 0.95 30.12 9.54
C GLY A 756 1.39 29.01 10.49
N MET A 757 1.22 27.74 10.10
CA MET A 757 1.70 26.60 10.88
C MET A 757 3.22 26.66 11.09
N LEU A 758 4.01 26.88 10.03
CA LEU A 758 5.47 26.95 10.14
C LEU A 758 5.92 28.12 11.01
N GLY A 759 5.31 29.29 10.86
CA GLY A 759 5.57 30.45 11.72
C GLY A 759 5.24 30.17 13.19
N TRP A 760 4.13 29.47 13.47
CA TRP A 760 3.79 29.03 14.82
C TRP A 760 4.78 28.00 15.38
N LEU A 761 5.19 27.01 14.57
CA LEU A 761 6.19 26.01 14.97
C LEU A 761 7.55 26.63 15.29
N GLU A 762 7.90 27.74 14.65
CA GLU A 762 9.14 28.49 14.87
C GLU A 762 9.05 29.48 16.04
N SER A 763 7.86 29.73 16.59
CA SER A 763 7.67 30.68 17.69
C SER A 763 8.42 30.30 18.97
N ASP A 764 8.88 31.32 19.71
CA ASP A 764 9.60 31.14 20.98
C ASP A 764 8.79 30.33 22.00
N GLU A 765 7.45 30.50 22.01
CA GLU A 765 6.56 29.73 22.88
C GLU A 765 6.61 28.23 22.58
N VAL A 766 6.45 27.85 21.31
CA VAL A 766 6.48 26.44 20.90
C VAL A 766 7.88 25.84 21.09
N GLN A 767 8.95 26.62 20.86
CA GLN A 767 10.32 26.17 21.16
C GLN A 767 10.53 25.90 22.65
N ALA A 768 10.10 26.82 23.52
CA ALA A 768 10.23 26.68 24.96
C ALA A 768 9.44 25.49 25.50
N ARG A 769 8.19 25.32 25.06
CA ARG A 769 7.34 24.19 25.47
C ARG A 769 7.84 22.86 24.92
N SER A 770 8.37 22.83 23.70
CA SER A 770 9.03 21.64 23.15
C SER A 770 10.24 21.20 23.99
N GLY A 771 10.80 22.07 24.83
CA GLY A 771 11.84 21.72 25.81
C GLY A 771 11.35 20.96 27.06
N GLN A 772 10.05 21.04 27.41
CA GLN A 772 9.48 20.47 28.64
C GLN A 772 9.20 18.97 28.51
N GLU A 773 9.46 18.15 29.53
CA GLU A 773 9.37 16.68 29.43
C GLU A 773 7.95 16.13 29.19
N ASP A 774 6.94 16.95 29.42
CA ASP A 774 5.53 16.58 29.55
C ASP A 774 4.63 17.27 28.51
N TRP A 775 5.22 18.01 27.56
CA TRP A 775 4.49 18.70 26.48
C TRP A 775 4.78 18.09 25.08
N PRO A 776 3.78 18.04 24.17
CA PRO A 776 2.36 18.40 24.33
C PRO A 776 1.58 17.50 25.28
N THR A 777 1.99 16.23 25.35
CA THR A 777 1.57 15.26 26.37
C THR A 777 2.78 14.39 26.76
N PRO A 778 2.82 13.81 27.97
CA PRO A 778 3.93 12.95 28.39
C PRO A 778 4.17 11.77 27.45
N GLU A 779 3.09 11.10 27.02
CA GLU A 779 3.17 9.95 26.10
C GLU A 779 3.46 10.36 24.65
N GLY A 780 3.06 11.57 24.25
CA GLY A 780 3.10 12.06 22.88
C GLY A 780 4.32 12.89 22.51
N ARG A 781 5.14 13.26 23.49
CA ARG A 781 6.36 14.08 23.31
C ARG A 781 7.31 13.53 22.24
N SER A 782 7.58 12.23 22.21
CA SER A 782 8.50 11.66 21.22
C SER A 782 7.95 11.77 19.80
N THR A 783 6.63 11.59 19.63
CA THR A 783 5.93 11.80 18.36
C THR A 783 6.02 13.26 17.92
N TRP A 784 5.82 14.20 18.85
CA TRP A 784 5.96 15.63 18.60
C TRP A 784 7.37 16.01 18.15
N LEU A 785 8.40 15.62 18.90
CA LEU A 785 9.79 15.95 18.57
C LEU A 785 10.21 15.38 17.21
N ARG A 786 9.78 14.16 16.88
CA ARG A 786 10.02 13.55 15.56
C ARG A 786 9.34 14.32 14.44
N PHE A 787 8.11 14.78 14.65
CA PHE A 787 7.39 15.62 13.69
C PHE A 787 8.16 16.94 13.43
N ILE A 788 8.57 17.64 14.50
CA ILE A 788 9.38 18.86 14.39
C ILE A 788 10.69 18.60 13.66
N GLU A 789 11.38 17.50 13.98
CA GLU A 789 12.62 17.13 13.30
C GLU A 789 12.39 16.86 11.81
N THR A 790 11.30 16.18 11.46
CA THR A 790 10.93 15.90 10.06
C THR A 790 10.63 17.18 9.29
N ILE A 791 9.88 18.12 9.88
CA ILE A 791 9.59 19.43 9.30
C ILE A 791 10.88 20.25 9.13
N ARG A 792 11.76 20.29 10.14
CA ARG A 792 13.00 21.08 10.13
C ARG A 792 14.06 20.55 9.17
N GLN A 793 14.21 19.24 9.05
CA GLN A 793 15.18 18.64 8.15
C GLN A 793 14.76 18.80 6.67
N GLY A 794 13.51 19.22 6.43
CA GLY A 794 12.85 19.08 5.14
C GLY A 794 12.73 17.61 4.76
N ASN A 795 11.96 17.30 3.73
CA ASN A 795 12.06 15.98 3.11
C ASN A 795 13.54 15.77 2.69
N ARG A 796 14.23 14.89 3.43
CA ARG A 796 15.51 14.23 3.08
C ARG A 796 16.42 15.07 2.19
N VAL A 797 17.14 16.03 2.76
CA VAL A 797 18.07 16.96 2.09
C VAL A 797 18.73 16.40 0.82
N ARG A 798 18.59 17.10 -0.31
CA ARG A 798 19.32 16.88 -1.57
C ARG A 798 20.82 16.81 -1.32
N TRP A 799 21.48 15.74 -1.76
CA TRP A 799 22.92 15.62 -1.56
C TRP A 799 23.66 16.54 -2.52
N ARG A 800 24.77 17.09 -2.04
CA ARG A 800 25.65 17.95 -2.83
C ARG A 800 26.89 17.17 -3.20
N ARG A 801 27.33 17.35 -4.44
CA ARG A 801 28.64 16.91 -4.89
C ARG A 801 29.61 18.06 -4.71
N SER A 802 30.75 17.78 -4.09
CA SER A 802 31.88 18.71 -4.04
C SER A 802 33.14 17.97 -4.47
N ARG A 803 34.03 18.69 -5.16
CA ARG A 803 35.34 18.20 -5.58
C ARG A 803 36.40 19.10 -4.99
N GLN A 804 37.44 18.51 -4.44
CA GLN A 804 38.58 19.24 -3.91
C GLN A 804 39.87 18.46 -4.13
N THR A 805 40.97 19.20 -4.19
CA THR A 805 42.33 18.65 -4.16
C THR A 805 42.92 18.98 -2.80
N VAL A 806 43.44 17.97 -2.12
CA VAL A 806 43.98 18.11 -0.77
C VAL A 806 45.41 17.60 -0.74
N HIS A 807 46.25 18.21 0.10
CA HIS A 807 47.65 17.82 0.22
C HIS A 807 47.84 16.62 1.14
N VAL A 808 48.80 15.77 0.77
CA VAL A 808 49.15 14.53 1.46
C VAL A 808 50.64 14.50 1.75
N ASP A 809 50.97 14.13 2.97
CA ASP A 809 52.33 13.76 3.37
C ASP A 809 52.50 12.24 3.20
N TRP A 810 53.21 11.82 2.15
CA TRP A 810 53.44 10.41 1.82
C TRP A 810 54.54 9.83 2.71
N PHE A 811 54.35 8.62 3.24
CA PHE A 811 55.37 7.97 4.07
C PHE A 811 56.63 7.58 3.30
N ASP A 812 56.50 7.31 1.99
CA ASP A 812 57.64 7.15 1.08
C ASP A 812 57.57 8.19 -0.06
N PRO A 813 58.16 9.38 0.15
CA PRO A 813 58.20 10.43 -0.86
C PRO A 813 59.06 10.07 -2.09
N ALA A 814 59.95 9.08 -1.99
CA ALA A 814 60.84 8.67 -3.08
C ALA A 814 60.13 7.77 -4.10
N SER A 815 59.05 7.10 -3.69
CA SER A 815 58.20 6.26 -4.53
C SER A 815 56.71 6.52 -4.27
N PRO A 816 56.17 7.70 -4.65
CA PRO A 816 54.77 8.02 -4.43
C PRO A 816 53.84 7.12 -5.27
N PRO A 817 52.59 6.91 -4.86
CA PRO A 817 51.65 6.09 -5.63
C PRO A 817 51.30 6.74 -6.97
N GLU A 818 50.99 5.92 -7.98
CA GLU A 818 50.74 6.40 -9.33
C GLU A 818 49.53 7.37 -9.41
N PRO A 819 49.62 8.49 -10.15
CA PRO A 819 48.51 9.40 -10.36
C PRO A 819 47.24 8.71 -10.89
N GLY A 820 46.09 9.04 -10.33
CA GLY A 820 44.80 8.44 -10.67
C GLY A 820 44.48 7.15 -9.91
N SER A 821 45.43 6.57 -9.17
CA SER A 821 45.20 5.41 -8.31
C SER A 821 44.15 5.72 -7.24
N TYR A 822 43.26 4.76 -6.96
CA TYR A 822 42.29 4.90 -5.86
C TYR A 822 42.98 4.80 -4.51
N VAL A 823 42.57 5.67 -3.59
CA VAL A 823 43.01 5.64 -2.19
C VAL A 823 41.80 5.69 -1.28
N VAL A 824 41.92 5.07 -0.12
CA VAL A 824 40.93 5.10 0.95
C VAL A 824 41.35 6.15 1.96
N LEU A 825 40.41 7.02 2.34
CA LEU A 825 40.63 7.98 3.41
C LEU A 825 39.95 7.46 4.67
N GLU A 826 40.64 7.49 5.80
CA GLU A 826 40.09 7.04 7.09
C GLU A 826 40.60 7.91 8.23
N THR A 827 39.75 8.17 9.22
CA THR A 827 40.16 8.91 10.43
C THR A 827 40.48 7.91 11.53
N ILE A 828 41.77 7.79 11.88
CA ILE A 828 42.29 6.90 12.92
C ILE A 828 42.97 7.79 13.96
N ASP A 829 42.55 7.67 15.23
CA ASP A 829 43.03 8.48 16.36
C ASP A 829 43.00 9.99 16.10
N GLN A 830 41.88 10.50 15.56
CA GLN A 830 41.67 11.91 15.18
C GLN A 830 42.57 12.43 14.06
N GLN A 831 43.37 11.58 13.42
CA GLN A 831 44.20 11.94 12.28
C GLN A 831 43.65 11.33 10.99
N ALA A 832 43.71 12.06 9.87
CA ALA A 832 43.20 11.59 8.60
C ALA A 832 44.31 10.89 7.79
N TRP A 833 44.13 9.60 7.53
CA TRP A 833 45.07 8.73 6.84
C TRP A 833 44.68 8.55 5.37
N VAL A 834 45.69 8.38 4.53
CA VAL A 834 45.57 7.94 3.14
C VAL A 834 46.08 6.52 3.06
N LEU A 835 45.22 5.60 2.63
CA LEU A 835 45.45 4.18 2.60
C LEU A 835 45.27 3.63 1.19
N GLN A 836 45.88 2.48 0.89
CA GLN A 836 45.51 1.66 -0.27
C GLN A 836 44.12 1.03 -0.08
N PRO A 837 43.48 0.51 -1.14
CA PRO A 837 42.22 -0.21 -1.05
C PRO A 837 42.25 -1.46 -0.14
N ASP A 838 43.43 -2.02 0.12
CA ASP A 838 43.66 -3.12 1.07
C ASP A 838 43.92 -2.63 2.52
N PHE A 839 43.75 -1.33 2.76
CA PHE A 839 43.98 -0.62 4.02
C PHE A 839 45.46 -0.48 4.43
N THR A 840 46.41 -0.73 3.53
CA THR A 840 47.83 -0.45 3.78
C THR A 840 48.09 1.07 3.83
N PRO A 841 48.76 1.62 4.87
CA PRO A 841 49.00 3.06 4.97
C PRO A 841 49.98 3.59 3.91
N LEU A 842 49.60 4.68 3.22
CA LEU A 842 50.43 5.38 2.23
C LEU A 842 50.92 6.74 2.73
N GLY A 843 50.12 7.42 3.54
CA GLY A 843 50.43 8.77 4.00
C GLY A 843 49.34 9.35 4.90
N ARG A 844 49.44 10.65 5.17
CA ARG A 844 48.50 11.41 6.01
C ARG A 844 48.02 12.65 5.28
N LEU A 845 46.73 12.95 5.38
CA LEU A 845 46.22 14.24 4.92
C LEU A 845 46.75 15.35 5.82
N ILE A 846 47.17 16.45 5.21
CA ILE A 846 47.63 17.64 5.94
C ILE A 846 46.44 18.35 6.60
N SER A 847 45.28 18.35 5.95
CA SER A 847 44.04 18.92 6.46
C SER A 847 43.18 17.86 7.17
N PRO A 848 42.46 18.21 8.26
CA PRO A 848 41.54 17.30 8.90
C PRO A 848 40.37 16.96 7.97
N LEU A 849 39.96 15.69 8.00
CA LEU A 849 38.78 15.18 7.32
C LEU A 849 37.65 15.01 8.33
N GLU A 850 36.78 16.01 8.43
CA GLU A 850 35.52 15.88 9.18
C GLU A 850 34.48 15.21 8.28
N ARG A 851 34.25 13.91 8.51
CA ARG A 851 33.19 13.17 7.84
C ARG A 851 32.38 12.34 8.83
N SER A 852 31.10 12.16 8.53
CA SER A 852 30.29 11.14 9.15
C SER A 852 30.68 9.76 8.60
N ARG A 853 30.51 8.70 9.39
CA ARG A 853 30.75 7.32 8.97
C ARG A 853 29.96 6.90 7.72
N ASN A 854 28.91 7.65 7.39
CA ASN A 854 27.98 7.37 6.29
C ASN A 854 28.14 8.31 5.08
N ASP A 855 29.17 9.15 5.09
CA ASP A 855 29.47 10.06 3.97
C ASP A 855 30.21 9.32 2.85
N ILE A 856 29.88 9.61 1.59
CA ILE A 856 30.53 8.97 0.45
C ILE A 856 31.67 9.83 -0.04
N VAL A 857 32.88 9.28 0.07
CA VAL A 857 34.11 9.94 -0.32
C VAL A 857 34.84 9.02 -1.30
N GLU A 858 35.01 9.46 -2.54
CA GLU A 858 35.95 8.84 -3.48
C GLU A 858 37.22 9.67 -3.51
N ALA A 859 38.37 9.02 -3.35
CA ALA A 859 39.66 9.69 -3.38
C ALA A 859 40.59 9.00 -4.36
N ARG A 860 41.33 9.81 -5.13
CA ARG A 860 42.34 9.35 -6.09
C ARG A 860 43.60 10.17 -5.95
N VAL A 861 44.77 9.55 -6.16
CA VAL A 861 46.03 10.29 -6.19
C VAL A 861 45.98 11.35 -7.28
N GLY A 862 46.36 12.58 -6.92
CA GLY A 862 46.32 13.71 -7.81
C GLY A 862 47.40 13.67 -8.88
N GLN A 863 47.18 14.42 -9.96
CA GLN A 863 48.18 14.61 -11.02
C GLN A 863 49.37 15.45 -10.53
N GLN A 864 49.15 16.29 -9.51
CA GLN A 864 50.21 17.05 -8.86
C GLN A 864 50.85 16.20 -7.74
N PRO A 865 52.19 16.16 -7.64
CA PRO A 865 52.87 15.46 -6.55
C PRO A 865 52.36 15.90 -5.18
N GLY A 866 52.20 14.96 -4.24
CA GLY A 866 51.77 15.29 -2.88
C GLY A 866 50.28 15.68 -2.77
N THR A 867 49.43 15.30 -3.73
CA THR A 867 48.00 15.63 -3.70
C THR A 867 47.10 14.42 -3.85
N VAL A 868 45.89 14.53 -3.33
CA VAL A 868 44.78 13.59 -3.54
C VAL A 868 43.55 14.39 -3.96
N HIS A 869 42.93 13.98 -5.06
CA HIS A 869 41.63 14.48 -5.52
C HIS A 869 40.52 13.74 -4.80
N ILE A 870 39.67 14.49 -4.12
CA ILE A 870 38.54 13.98 -3.36
C ILE A 870 37.24 14.43 -4.01
N GLU A 871 36.37 13.48 -4.31
CA GLU A 871 34.98 13.70 -4.70
C GLU A 871 34.08 13.25 -3.54
N TYR A 872 33.40 14.21 -2.91
CA TYR A 872 32.43 13.96 -1.86
C TYR A 872 31.01 14.00 -2.42
N PHE A 873 30.16 13.10 -1.94
CA PHE A 873 28.72 13.08 -2.21
C PHE A 873 27.95 12.79 -0.92
N GLY A 874 27.22 13.77 -0.41
CA GLY A 874 26.50 13.63 0.85
C GLY A 874 25.61 14.84 1.21
N PRO A 875 24.87 14.76 2.32
CA PRO A 875 23.87 15.75 2.70
C PRO A 875 24.45 17.05 3.26
N ARG A 876 25.70 17.02 3.77
CA ARG A 876 26.38 18.19 4.34
C ARG A 876 27.41 18.77 3.36
N SER A 877 27.69 20.06 3.46
CA SER A 877 28.94 20.59 2.92
C SER A 877 30.09 20.15 3.83
N VAL A 878 31.03 19.38 3.30
CA VAL A 878 32.27 19.09 4.04
C VAL A 878 33.02 20.40 4.23
N ARG A 879 33.26 20.79 5.48
CA ARG A 879 34.18 21.86 5.82
C ARG A 879 35.58 21.26 5.88
N TRP A 880 36.34 21.52 4.84
CA TRP A 880 37.76 21.25 4.84
C TRP A 880 38.40 22.45 5.51
N GLY A 881 39.10 22.25 6.63
CA GLY A 881 39.76 23.35 7.32
C GLY A 881 40.64 24.12 6.34
N ASN A 882 40.36 25.41 6.14
CA ASN A 882 41.30 26.29 5.47
C ASN A 882 42.61 26.23 6.28
N GLY A 883 43.70 25.85 5.61
CA GLY A 883 45.03 26.20 6.09
C GLY A 883 45.20 27.71 6.09
#